data_AF-A0A506PNH8-F1
#
_entry.id   AF-A0A506PNH8-F1
#
_cell.length_a   1.000
_cell.length_b   1.000
_cell.length_c   1.000
_cell.angle_alpha   90.00
_cell.angle_beta   90.00
_cell.angle_gamma   90.00
#
_symmetry.space_group_name_H-M   'P 1'
#
loop_
_entity.id
_entity.type
_entity.pdbx_description
1 polymer ?
#
loop_
_entity_poly.entity_id
_entity_poly.type
_entity_poly.pdbx_seq_one_letter_code
_entity_poly.pdbx_strand_id
1 'polypeptide(L)'
;MNALQQDKLCLLFLKKQFFIFTFLSFISTVIWSQSITELEYFFGTDPGFGNATSLSVTANTGEVSQSFTLPATGLNEGFQQLNIRALDDQGTWGLYQKVLFYVTETDGEAESIANIATAEYWFDTDPGFGDGTALSISDTPSEVTESFVIPLGNLAEGFHTLAIRTQNTDGVWSLYDNNVFYITEEIDGSNSFSNITGAEYWFDTDPGFGNGTALTISGSPSEVTESFVIPLGSLEPGFHKLGIRTQNTDGTWSLYDKKLFYIFDNEDFEVSPLSEMEFLFDEELGYGTGQTAPIIATGNPDEYLVEIPTDLVSCDIHDIWVSVKNEAGRYSIYNILIDVDVFDNEAPTIVVFPDITVELDASGTGSLTLADVDNGTFDDCELVSVELNQAVFNYTCDNLGSNTVTITATDAEAKVSTQEVVVTVVDNINPVAIAQNITVALNENGIATITGDDLDNGSTDNCSIVNKSVNVSSFSCDNLGANTVTFIVEDAGGNTNSTTAIVTVEDNLNPIAIGQDITVDLAGNPSVTITAEDVNNGSSDNCGSINLSIDVDTFTEEGEFPVVLSVEDAVGNLASVTVTVTVTDSALSVDDNNIENNSIKIHPNPATNVLYFETKISIASFSIIDVTGKLVINQPNPQNQIGVEQLSHGVYFIRFITDSGQSILKRFVKN
;
A
#
# COMPACT_ATOMS: atom_id res chain seq x y z
N MET A 1 4.98 74.49 -27.73
CA MET A 1 3.85 73.86 -27.01
C MET A 1 2.85 73.38 -28.05
N ASN A 2 2.60 72.07 -28.09
CA ASN A 2 1.75 71.29 -29.01
C ASN A 2 2.20 71.17 -30.47
N ALA A 3 2.96 70.10 -30.76
CA ALA A 3 2.85 69.25 -31.96
C ALA A 3 3.99 68.21 -31.94
N LEU A 4 3.93 67.24 -31.02
CA LEU A 4 4.57 65.95 -31.25
C LEU A 4 3.53 65.08 -31.95
N GLN A 5 3.82 64.77 -33.20
CA GLN A 5 3.07 63.84 -34.03
C GLN A 5 3.03 62.51 -33.26
N GLN A 6 1.82 62.05 -32.97
CA GLN A 6 1.53 60.88 -32.16
C GLN A 6 2.02 59.61 -32.86
N ASP A 7 3.18 59.10 -32.48
CA ASP A 7 3.41 57.65 -32.49
C ASP A 7 2.76 57.09 -31.23
N LYS A 8 1.48 56.74 -31.37
CA LYS A 8 0.76 55.97 -30.35
C LYS A 8 1.20 54.50 -30.46
N LEU A 9 2.24 54.12 -29.72
CA LEU A 9 2.33 52.76 -29.20
C LEU A 9 1.89 52.80 -27.74
N CYS A 10 0.76 52.17 -27.46
CA CYS A 10 0.21 52.01 -26.12
C CYS A 10 0.40 50.53 -25.76
N LEU A 11 1.27 50.23 -24.80
CA LEU A 11 1.28 48.92 -24.15
C LEU A 11 0.11 48.90 -23.15
N LEU A 12 -1.02 48.36 -23.56
CA LEU A 12 -2.19 48.10 -22.71
C LEU A 12 -2.06 46.70 -22.10
N PHE A 13 -2.04 46.60 -20.78
CA PHE A 13 -2.41 45.36 -20.08
C PHE A 13 -3.93 45.20 -20.20
N LEU A 14 -4.43 44.17 -20.89
CA LEU A 14 -5.87 44.03 -21.15
C LEU A 14 -6.38 42.58 -21.15
N LYS A 15 -7.43 42.33 -20.36
CA LYS A 15 -8.21 41.08 -20.30
C LYS A 15 -8.91 40.78 -21.63
N LYS A 16 -9.15 39.49 -21.91
CA LYS A 16 -10.05 38.96 -22.94
C LYS A 16 -11.40 39.71 -22.91
N GLN A 17 -11.58 40.73 -23.75
CA GLN A 17 -12.88 40.90 -24.38
C GLN A 17 -12.85 41.72 -25.67
N PHE A 18 -12.05 42.79 -25.83
CA PHE A 18 -11.95 43.52 -27.11
C PHE A 18 -10.69 44.41 -27.18
N PHE A 19 -10.03 44.46 -28.35
CA PHE A 19 -8.85 45.30 -28.65
C PHE A 19 -9.23 46.49 -29.54
N ILE A 20 -8.69 47.70 -29.36
CA ILE A 20 -8.94 48.86 -30.25
C ILE A 20 -7.60 49.37 -30.78
N PHE A 21 -7.39 49.31 -32.10
CA PHE A 21 -6.18 49.86 -32.75
C PHE A 21 -6.47 51.22 -33.40
N THR A 22 -5.45 52.10 -33.45
CA THR A 22 -5.44 53.33 -34.26
C THR A 22 -4.18 53.28 -35.11
N PHE A 23 -4.31 53.31 -36.44
CA PHE A 23 -3.22 53.06 -37.37
C PHE A 23 -2.43 54.33 -37.74
N LEU A 24 -1.13 54.16 -38.04
CA LEU A 24 -0.14 55.15 -38.49
C LEU A 24 0.22 54.89 -39.98
N SER A 25 0.31 55.95 -40.79
CA SER A 25 0.32 55.99 -42.27
C SER A 25 1.20 54.95 -43.02
N PHE A 26 0.65 54.41 -44.11
CA PHE A 26 1.36 53.67 -45.15
C PHE A 26 1.71 54.60 -46.32
N ILE A 27 3.00 54.77 -46.65
CA ILE A 27 3.42 55.43 -47.89
C ILE A 27 3.84 54.36 -48.90
N SER A 28 3.03 54.18 -49.95
CA SER A 28 3.43 53.49 -51.18
C SER A 28 3.59 54.49 -52.32
N THR A 29 4.65 54.33 -53.11
CA THR A 29 4.98 55.18 -54.25
C THR A 29 4.11 54.85 -55.47
N VAL A 30 3.64 55.92 -56.15
CA VAL A 30 2.59 55.99 -57.18
C VAL A 30 2.70 55.00 -58.36
N ILE A 31 1.62 54.23 -58.61
CA ILE A 31 1.08 53.97 -59.96
C ILE A 31 -0.46 53.99 -59.87
N TRP A 32 -1.07 55.15 -60.19
CA TRP A 32 -2.51 55.45 -60.04
C TRP A 32 -2.99 55.31 -58.58
N SER A 33 -3.93 56.14 -58.13
CA SER A 33 -4.46 56.06 -56.76
C SER A 33 -5.20 54.73 -56.58
N GLN A 34 -4.53 53.70 -56.10
CA GLN A 34 -5.13 52.43 -55.70
C GLN A 34 -5.94 52.65 -54.43
N SER A 35 -7.25 52.43 -54.49
CA SER A 35 -8.13 52.48 -53.32
C SER A 35 -8.07 51.14 -52.59
N ILE A 36 -7.98 51.14 -51.26
CA ILE A 36 -8.08 49.91 -50.48
C ILE A 36 -9.55 49.50 -50.40
N THR A 37 -9.88 48.33 -50.92
CA THR A 37 -11.25 47.83 -50.99
C THR A 37 -11.60 46.89 -49.83
N GLU A 38 -10.60 46.19 -49.29
CA GLU A 38 -10.77 45.24 -48.19
C GLU A 38 -9.48 45.17 -47.35
N LEU A 39 -9.63 44.87 -46.06
CA LEU A 39 -8.55 44.46 -45.18
C LEU A 39 -8.83 43.03 -44.71
N GLU A 40 -7.80 42.26 -44.40
CA GLU A 40 -7.97 40.99 -43.69
C GLU A 40 -6.91 40.84 -42.60
N TYR A 41 -7.25 40.12 -41.53
CA TYR A 41 -6.34 39.81 -40.44
C TYR A 41 -6.31 38.33 -40.09
N PHE A 42 -5.18 37.88 -39.55
CA PHE A 42 -4.99 36.53 -39.02
C PHE A 42 -3.95 36.52 -37.91
N PHE A 43 -4.02 35.51 -37.05
CA PHE A 43 -3.03 35.22 -36.02
C PHE A 43 -2.19 34.02 -36.44
N GLY A 44 -0.88 34.07 -36.19
CA GLY A 44 0.03 32.96 -36.54
C GLY A 44 0.24 32.80 -38.05
N THR A 45 0.05 31.57 -38.55
CA THR A 45 0.33 31.18 -39.95
C THR A 45 -0.58 31.88 -40.94
N ASP A 46 0.00 32.35 -42.05
CA ASP A 46 -0.74 33.02 -43.14
C ASP A 46 -1.68 32.04 -43.86
N PRO A 47 -3.01 32.25 -43.82
CA PRO A 47 -3.98 31.36 -44.48
C PRO A 47 -4.01 31.55 -46.01
N GLY A 48 -3.19 32.45 -46.55
CA GLY A 48 -3.18 32.80 -47.97
C GLY A 48 -4.17 33.91 -48.31
N PHE A 49 -3.89 34.61 -49.42
CA PHE A 49 -4.60 35.81 -49.85
C PHE A 49 -6.12 35.62 -49.97
N GLY A 50 -6.91 36.38 -49.20
CA GLY A 50 -8.37 36.36 -49.23
C GLY A 50 -9.02 35.24 -48.41
N ASN A 51 -8.24 34.47 -47.65
CA ASN A 51 -8.74 33.39 -46.79
C ASN A 51 -8.70 33.76 -45.29
N ALA A 52 -8.21 34.94 -44.94
CA ALA A 52 -8.16 35.40 -43.55
C ALA A 52 -9.49 36.06 -43.15
N THR A 53 -9.55 36.60 -41.94
CA THR A 53 -10.79 37.24 -41.46
C THR A 53 -10.89 38.65 -42.04
N SER A 54 -11.88 38.87 -42.91
CA SER A 54 -12.14 40.16 -43.54
C SER A 54 -12.54 41.26 -42.55
N LEU A 55 -12.05 42.47 -42.82
CA LEU A 55 -12.35 43.72 -42.15
C LEU A 55 -12.88 44.72 -43.18
N SER A 56 -14.07 45.26 -42.93
CA SER A 56 -14.73 46.20 -43.83
C SER A 56 -14.08 47.58 -43.76
N VAL A 57 -13.70 48.14 -44.91
CA VAL A 57 -13.06 49.46 -45.04
C VAL A 57 -14.08 50.51 -45.46
N THR A 58 -13.95 51.75 -44.95
CA THR A 58 -14.94 52.82 -45.19
C THR A 58 -14.45 54.01 -46.06
N ALA A 59 -13.26 53.98 -46.69
CA ALA A 59 -12.81 55.08 -47.58
C ALA A 59 -11.74 54.72 -48.66
N ASN A 60 -11.78 55.44 -49.79
CA ASN A 60 -11.14 55.15 -51.09
C ASN A 60 -9.99 56.12 -51.48
N THR A 61 -8.95 56.30 -50.67
CA THR A 61 -7.79 57.15 -51.05
C THR A 61 -6.43 56.50 -50.80
N GLY A 62 -6.35 55.17 -50.76
CA GLY A 62 -5.09 54.44 -50.57
C GLY A 62 -4.54 54.45 -49.13
N GLU A 63 -5.22 55.11 -48.19
CA GLU A 63 -4.94 55.07 -46.75
C GLU A 63 -6.23 54.72 -45.99
N VAL A 64 -6.10 53.89 -44.94
CA VAL A 64 -7.22 53.49 -44.07
C VAL A 64 -6.93 53.91 -42.63
N SER A 65 -7.60 54.97 -42.17
CA SER A 65 -7.55 55.44 -40.78
C SER A 65 -8.82 55.05 -40.03
N GLN A 66 -9.02 53.74 -39.84
CA GLN A 66 -10.19 53.17 -39.16
C GLN A 66 -9.76 52.30 -37.99
N SER A 67 -10.52 52.37 -36.89
CA SER A 67 -10.33 51.48 -35.74
C SER A 67 -11.14 50.21 -35.91
N PHE A 68 -10.48 49.07 -35.69
CA PHE A 68 -11.09 47.75 -35.71
C PHE A 68 -11.04 47.16 -34.31
N THR A 69 -12.03 46.31 -34.04
CA THR A 69 -12.09 45.53 -32.81
C THR A 69 -11.99 44.06 -33.15
N LEU A 70 -10.88 43.44 -32.74
CA LEU A 70 -10.53 42.06 -33.11
C LEU A 70 -10.75 41.12 -31.90
N PRO A 71 -11.44 39.98 -32.08
CA PRO A 71 -11.57 38.97 -31.04
C PRO A 71 -10.24 38.26 -30.79
N ALA A 72 -9.75 38.28 -29.55
CA ALA A 72 -8.58 37.51 -29.09
C ALA A 72 -8.96 36.16 -28.44
N THR A 73 -10.22 35.73 -28.59
CA THR A 73 -10.72 34.48 -28.03
C THR A 73 -10.15 33.28 -28.78
N GLY A 74 -9.50 32.37 -28.06
CA GLY A 74 -8.90 31.15 -28.64
C GLY A 74 -7.40 31.25 -28.93
N LEU A 75 -6.75 32.37 -28.58
CA LEU A 75 -5.29 32.47 -28.58
C LEU A 75 -4.73 31.88 -27.28
N ASN A 76 -3.61 31.16 -27.40
CA ASN A 76 -2.86 30.60 -26.28
C ASN A 76 -2.14 31.70 -25.50
N GLU A 77 -1.77 31.42 -24.24
CA GLU A 77 -0.86 32.27 -23.48
C GLU A 77 0.52 32.34 -24.16
N GLY A 78 1.21 33.47 -23.99
CA GLY A 78 2.51 33.76 -24.58
C GLY A 78 2.47 34.89 -25.61
N PHE A 79 3.59 35.10 -26.29
CA PHE A 79 3.67 36.06 -27.39
C PHE A 79 2.84 35.60 -28.59
N GLN A 80 1.98 36.47 -29.07
CA GLN A 80 1.14 36.29 -30.23
C GLN A 80 1.43 37.35 -31.29
N GLN A 81 1.30 36.94 -32.56
CA GLN A 81 1.53 37.81 -33.71
C GLN A 81 0.21 38.07 -34.45
N LEU A 82 -0.17 39.34 -34.54
CA LEU A 82 -1.26 39.82 -35.39
C LEU A 82 -0.69 40.22 -36.75
N ASN A 83 -1.27 39.69 -37.82
CA ASN A 83 -0.93 40.03 -39.20
C ASN A 83 -2.13 40.70 -39.88
N ILE A 84 -1.90 41.81 -40.58
CA ILE A 84 -2.94 42.52 -41.33
C ILE A 84 -2.43 42.87 -42.71
N ARG A 85 -3.21 42.60 -43.77
CA ARG A 85 -2.93 43.05 -45.14
C ARG A 85 -4.15 43.64 -45.82
N ALA A 86 -3.89 44.37 -46.91
CA ALA A 86 -4.89 45.13 -47.66
C ALA A 86 -5.06 44.62 -49.09
N LEU A 87 -6.29 44.65 -49.59
CA LEU A 87 -6.66 44.41 -50.97
C LEU A 87 -6.89 45.76 -51.67
N ASP A 88 -6.23 45.98 -52.80
CA ASP A 88 -6.46 47.16 -53.62
C ASP A 88 -7.69 47.04 -54.54
N ASP A 89 -8.04 48.12 -55.23
CA ASP A 89 -9.14 48.16 -56.20
C ASP A 89 -8.85 47.45 -57.53
N GLN A 90 -7.63 46.94 -57.72
CA GLN A 90 -7.23 46.08 -58.83
C GLN A 90 -7.29 44.58 -58.47
N GLY A 91 -7.69 44.24 -57.23
CA GLY A 91 -7.77 42.86 -56.75
C GLY A 91 -6.42 42.26 -56.35
N THR A 92 -5.41 43.10 -56.08
CA THR A 92 -4.08 42.68 -55.63
C THR A 92 -3.95 42.85 -54.12
N TRP A 93 -3.51 41.79 -53.44
CA TRP A 93 -3.20 41.84 -52.02
C TRP A 93 -1.78 42.36 -51.79
N GLY A 94 -1.64 43.27 -50.83
CA GLY A 94 -0.34 43.71 -50.31
C GLY A 94 0.28 42.68 -49.36
N LEU A 95 1.55 42.91 -49.01
CA LEU A 95 2.20 42.20 -47.91
C LEU A 95 1.53 42.56 -46.58
N TYR A 96 1.58 41.64 -45.62
CA TYR A 96 1.03 41.89 -44.29
C TYR A 96 2.04 42.60 -43.39
N GLN A 97 1.52 43.45 -42.51
CA GLN A 97 2.28 44.01 -41.39
C GLN A 97 2.09 43.15 -40.14
N LYS A 98 3.16 43.00 -39.36
CA LYS A 98 3.19 42.23 -38.11
C LYS A 98 3.10 43.16 -36.90
N VAL A 99 2.31 42.78 -35.91
CA VAL A 99 2.28 43.37 -34.58
C VAL A 99 2.41 42.25 -33.54
N LEU A 100 3.43 42.33 -32.69
CA LEU A 100 3.65 41.37 -31.60
C LEU A 100 2.96 41.87 -30.32
N PHE A 101 2.27 40.99 -29.61
CA PHE A 101 1.62 41.27 -28.33
C PHE A 101 1.69 40.04 -27.42
N TYR A 102 1.50 40.17 -26.11
CA TYR A 102 1.53 39.03 -25.18
C TYR A 102 0.11 38.75 -24.66
N VAL A 103 -0.31 37.49 -24.67
CA VAL A 103 -1.57 37.01 -24.09
C VAL A 103 -1.23 36.29 -22.78
N THR A 104 -1.83 36.66 -21.66
CA THR A 104 -1.67 35.94 -20.37
C THR A 104 -2.91 35.10 -20.09
N GLU A 105 -2.77 33.95 -19.43
CA GLU A 105 -3.91 33.23 -18.88
C GLU A 105 -4.45 33.97 -17.64
N THR A 106 -5.77 33.90 -17.42
CA THR A 106 -6.35 34.29 -16.14
C THR A 106 -7.01 33.07 -15.56
N ASP A 107 -6.45 32.55 -14.48
CA ASP A 107 -7.10 31.57 -13.62
C ASP A 107 -8.52 32.05 -13.31
N GLY A 108 -9.47 31.11 -13.31
CA GLY A 108 -10.91 31.33 -13.26
C GLY A 108 -11.48 32.03 -12.02
N GLU A 109 -10.68 32.77 -11.25
CA GLU A 109 -11.17 33.76 -10.31
C GLU A 109 -10.98 35.16 -10.90
N ALA A 110 -12.02 36.00 -10.80
CA ALA A 110 -11.92 37.40 -11.16
C ALA A 110 -11.03 38.13 -10.13
N GLU A 111 -9.72 37.87 -10.16
CA GLU A 111 -8.71 38.75 -9.57
C GLU A 111 -8.97 40.14 -10.17
N SER A 112 -9.31 41.08 -9.30
CA SER A 112 -9.40 42.48 -9.66
C SER A 112 -8.00 42.91 -10.06
N ILE A 113 -7.83 43.31 -11.32
CA ILE A 113 -6.68 44.06 -11.80
C ILE A 113 -6.17 45.01 -10.71
N ALA A 114 -5.02 44.68 -10.12
CA ALA A 114 -4.34 45.53 -9.18
C ALA A 114 -4.08 46.85 -9.91
N ASN A 115 -4.72 47.91 -9.44
CA ASN A 115 -4.66 49.20 -10.11
C ASN A 115 -3.20 49.66 -10.20
N ILE A 116 -2.89 50.49 -11.20
CA ILE A 116 -1.56 51.09 -11.27
C ILE A 116 -1.45 52.08 -10.10
N ALA A 117 -0.43 51.89 -9.26
CA ALA A 117 -0.19 52.67 -8.05
C ALA A 117 0.78 53.82 -8.28
N THR A 118 1.80 53.61 -9.11
CA THR A 118 2.77 54.65 -9.47
C THR A 118 3.42 54.35 -10.83
N ALA A 119 4.09 55.33 -11.41
CA ALA A 119 4.94 55.17 -12.58
C ALA A 119 6.27 55.91 -12.37
N GLU A 120 7.31 55.53 -13.10
CA GLU A 120 8.59 56.23 -13.10
C GLU A 120 9.20 56.27 -14.50
N TYR A 121 10.02 57.30 -14.76
CA TYR A 121 10.77 57.45 -16.00
C TYR A 121 12.25 57.76 -15.74
N TRP A 122 13.10 57.49 -16.73
CA TRP A 122 14.52 57.84 -16.74
C TRP A 122 15.05 58.07 -18.15
N PHE A 123 16.27 58.60 -18.22
CA PHE A 123 17.00 58.76 -19.47
C PHE A 123 18.22 57.82 -19.53
N ASP A 124 18.41 57.19 -20.68
CA ASP A 124 19.56 56.39 -21.11
C ASP A 124 19.81 55.09 -20.31
N THR A 125 20.24 55.19 -19.06
CA THR A 125 20.61 54.01 -18.24
C THR A 125 19.54 53.74 -17.20
N ASP A 126 19.02 52.51 -17.14
CA ASP A 126 18.04 52.10 -16.12
C ASP A 126 18.64 52.21 -14.71
N PRO A 127 18.07 53.05 -13.83
CA PRO A 127 18.56 53.20 -12.47
C PRO A 127 18.22 52.01 -11.56
N GLY A 128 17.36 51.08 -11.99
CA GLY A 128 16.80 50.02 -11.17
C GLY A 128 15.42 50.37 -10.59
N PHE A 129 14.65 49.33 -10.24
CA PHE A 129 13.25 49.45 -9.84
C PHE A 129 13.02 50.39 -8.64
N GLY A 130 12.25 51.47 -8.85
CA GLY A 130 11.91 52.45 -7.82
C GLY A 130 12.96 53.57 -7.64
N ASP A 131 14.04 53.55 -8.41
CA ASP A 131 15.10 54.56 -8.38
C ASP A 131 14.98 55.56 -9.56
N GLY A 132 13.90 55.47 -10.36
CA GLY A 132 13.58 56.41 -11.43
C GLY A 132 12.91 57.70 -10.95
N THR A 133 12.66 58.62 -11.88
CA THR A 133 11.91 59.85 -11.55
C THR A 133 10.41 59.54 -11.55
N ALA A 134 9.77 59.72 -10.38
CA ALA A 134 8.35 59.40 -10.21
C ALA A 134 7.43 60.26 -11.09
N LEU A 135 6.42 59.61 -11.68
CA LEU A 135 5.29 60.20 -12.38
C LEU A 135 4.03 60.02 -11.54
N SER A 136 3.38 61.14 -11.23
CA SER A 136 2.11 61.13 -10.54
C SER A 136 0.98 60.80 -11.52
N ILE A 137 0.42 59.60 -11.39
CA ILE A 137 -0.82 59.19 -12.06
C ILE A 137 -2.03 59.67 -11.26
N SER A 138 -3.06 60.20 -11.93
CA SER A 138 -4.28 60.65 -11.27
C SER A 138 -5.29 59.50 -11.17
N ASP A 139 -5.59 59.13 -9.92
CA ASP A 139 -6.33 57.92 -9.50
C ASP A 139 -5.57 56.59 -9.70
N THR A 140 -6.12 55.52 -9.12
CA THR A 140 -5.62 54.15 -9.27
C THR A 140 -6.50 53.42 -10.29
N PRO A 141 -6.32 53.61 -11.60
CA PRO A 141 -7.08 52.88 -12.60
C PRO A 141 -6.37 51.58 -12.98
N SER A 142 -7.10 50.68 -13.63
CA SER A 142 -6.54 49.49 -14.27
C SER A 142 -5.84 49.78 -15.59
N GLU A 143 -6.05 50.98 -16.15
CA GLU A 143 -5.42 51.50 -17.36
C GLU A 143 -5.16 53.00 -17.18
N VAL A 144 -3.96 53.48 -17.49
CA VAL A 144 -3.61 54.90 -17.41
C VAL A 144 -3.45 55.45 -18.83
N THR A 145 -4.32 56.37 -19.23
CA THR A 145 -4.17 57.17 -20.46
C THR A 145 -4.00 58.64 -20.07
N GLU A 146 -2.79 59.00 -19.66
CA GLU A 146 -2.45 60.36 -19.25
C GLU A 146 -1.27 60.91 -20.06
N SER A 147 -1.21 62.24 -20.18
CA SER A 147 -0.11 62.93 -20.84
C SER A 147 0.81 63.55 -19.80
N PHE A 148 2.05 63.08 -19.73
CA PHE A 148 3.07 63.64 -18.85
C PHE A 148 3.92 64.66 -19.59
N VAL A 149 4.20 65.78 -18.92
CA VAL A 149 5.23 66.72 -19.37
C VAL A 149 6.54 66.29 -18.75
N ILE A 150 7.41 65.66 -19.55
CA ILE A 150 8.72 65.21 -19.11
C ILE A 150 9.74 66.34 -19.31
N PRO A 151 10.29 66.95 -18.24
CA PRO A 151 11.32 67.97 -18.39
C PRO A 151 12.63 67.31 -18.87
N LEU A 152 13.13 67.77 -20.02
CA LEU A 152 14.41 67.28 -20.58
C LEU A 152 15.65 67.77 -19.81
N GLY A 153 15.47 68.69 -18.85
CA GLY A 153 16.54 69.16 -17.98
C GLY A 153 17.76 69.71 -18.74
N ASN A 154 18.96 69.30 -18.31
CA ASN A 154 20.25 69.64 -18.92
C ASN A 154 20.83 68.47 -19.73
N LEU A 155 19.99 67.62 -20.31
CA LEU A 155 20.48 66.57 -21.21
C LEU A 155 21.33 67.21 -22.33
N ALA A 156 22.41 66.53 -22.69
CA ALA A 156 23.36 67.05 -23.66
C ALA A 156 22.74 67.02 -25.07
N GLU A 157 23.35 67.76 -26.01
CA GLU A 157 23.03 67.56 -27.41
C GLU A 157 23.41 66.13 -27.82
N GLY A 158 22.51 65.42 -28.50
CA GLY A 158 22.73 64.03 -28.86
C GLY A 158 21.50 63.14 -28.74
N PHE A 159 21.70 61.86 -29.04
CA PHE A 159 20.69 60.83 -28.85
C PHE A 159 20.53 60.49 -27.37
N HIS A 160 19.28 60.45 -26.93
CA HIS A 160 18.86 60.05 -25.60
C HIS A 160 17.71 59.05 -25.70
N THR A 161 17.59 58.17 -24.72
CA THR A 161 16.48 57.20 -24.61
C THR A 161 15.62 57.56 -23.41
N LEU A 162 14.35 57.88 -23.62
CA LEU A 162 13.37 58.03 -22.53
C LEU A 162 12.71 56.68 -22.29
N ALA A 163 12.82 56.16 -21.07
CA ALA A 163 12.17 54.93 -20.67
C ALA A 163 11.16 55.16 -19.53
N ILE A 164 10.10 54.36 -19.49
CA ILE A 164 9.02 54.44 -18.50
C ILE A 164 8.59 53.03 -18.05
N ARG A 165 8.28 52.86 -16.77
CA ARG A 165 7.62 51.66 -16.24
C ARG A 165 6.62 52.00 -15.16
N THR A 166 5.72 51.06 -14.85
CA THR A 166 4.64 51.24 -13.87
C THR A 166 4.73 50.21 -12.75
N GLN A 167 4.16 50.52 -11.60
CA GLN A 167 4.04 49.62 -10.46
C GLN A 167 2.55 49.43 -10.12
N ASN A 168 2.11 48.20 -9.90
CA ASN A 168 0.75 47.93 -9.45
C ASN A 168 0.58 48.16 -7.93
N THR A 169 -0.66 48.10 -7.43
CA THR A 169 -0.96 48.24 -5.99
C THR A 169 -0.33 47.16 -5.10
N ASP A 170 0.10 46.05 -5.68
CA ASP A 170 0.76 44.95 -4.97
C ASP A 170 2.28 45.14 -4.88
N GLY A 171 2.80 46.24 -5.44
CA GLY A 171 4.21 46.60 -5.37
C GLY A 171 5.09 45.95 -6.44
N VAL A 172 4.50 45.28 -7.43
CA VAL A 172 5.23 44.66 -8.54
C VAL A 172 5.44 45.67 -9.67
N TRP A 173 6.69 45.79 -10.14
CA TRP A 173 7.07 46.65 -11.25
C TRP A 173 6.91 45.94 -12.60
N SER A 174 6.42 46.67 -13.59
CA SER A 174 6.40 46.22 -14.98
C SER A 174 7.82 46.22 -15.58
N LEU A 175 7.98 45.52 -16.71
CA LEU A 175 9.05 45.84 -17.65
C LEU A 175 8.89 47.28 -18.17
N TYR A 176 9.96 47.84 -18.72
CA TYR A 176 9.95 49.21 -19.19
C TYR A 176 9.76 49.30 -20.71
N ASP A 177 9.04 50.32 -21.12
CA ASP A 177 8.96 50.74 -22.51
C ASP A 177 9.92 51.92 -22.74
N ASN A 178 10.40 52.14 -23.96
CA ASN A 178 11.32 53.22 -24.24
C ASN A 178 11.18 53.84 -25.65
N ASN A 179 11.60 55.10 -25.75
CA ASN A 179 11.67 55.85 -27.00
C ASN A 179 13.01 56.57 -27.11
N VAL A 180 13.65 56.46 -28.28
CA VAL A 180 14.89 57.18 -28.59
C VAL A 180 14.54 58.53 -29.23
N PHE A 181 15.16 59.60 -28.76
CA PHE A 181 14.98 60.96 -29.29
C PHE A 181 16.33 61.69 -29.37
N TYR A 182 16.42 62.75 -30.16
CA TYR A 182 17.63 63.57 -30.30
C TYR A 182 17.39 64.98 -29.79
N ILE A 183 18.27 65.49 -28.92
CA ILE A 183 18.24 66.88 -28.45
C ILE A 183 19.17 67.70 -29.33
N THR A 184 18.64 68.76 -29.95
CA THR A 184 19.39 69.76 -30.71
C THR A 184 19.55 71.05 -29.89
N GLU A 185 20.50 71.92 -30.26
CA GLU A 185 20.57 73.29 -29.72
C GLU A 185 19.27 74.06 -30.01
N GLU A 186 18.81 74.88 -29.05
CA GLU A 186 17.51 75.58 -29.04
C GLU A 186 17.33 76.50 -30.26
N ILE A 187 16.31 76.24 -31.10
CA ILE A 187 15.85 77.19 -32.12
C ILE A 187 14.85 78.14 -31.44
N ASP A 188 15.25 79.41 -31.36
CA ASP A 188 14.56 80.51 -30.67
C ASP A 188 13.03 80.52 -30.92
N GLY A 189 12.26 80.56 -29.82
CA GLY A 189 10.83 80.25 -29.74
C GLY A 189 9.85 81.28 -30.32
N SER A 190 10.02 81.73 -31.57
CA SER A 190 9.00 82.50 -32.29
C SER A 190 8.34 81.69 -33.42
N ASN A 191 7.04 81.40 -33.24
CA ASN A 191 6.14 80.66 -34.11
C ASN A 191 6.28 80.88 -35.64
N SER A 192 6.72 79.85 -36.36
CA SER A 192 6.18 79.34 -37.63
C SER A 192 7.12 78.22 -38.11
N PHE A 193 6.60 77.05 -38.51
CA PHE A 193 7.44 76.08 -39.21
C PHE A 193 8.01 76.76 -40.45
N SER A 194 9.32 76.94 -40.52
CA SER A 194 9.96 77.48 -41.70
C SER A 194 9.76 76.48 -42.84
N ASN A 195 9.15 76.93 -43.93
CA ASN A 195 8.73 76.05 -45.02
C ASN A 195 9.93 75.29 -45.58
N ILE A 196 9.71 74.07 -46.07
CA ILE A 196 10.76 73.31 -46.75
C ILE A 196 11.01 73.96 -48.12
N THR A 197 12.26 74.35 -48.38
CA THR A 197 12.66 75.03 -49.62
C THR A 197 13.58 74.21 -50.51
N GLY A 198 14.16 73.13 -49.98
CA GLY A 198 15.03 72.24 -50.73
C GLY A 198 15.15 70.88 -50.09
N ALA A 199 15.71 69.93 -50.85
CA ALA A 199 16.16 68.65 -50.34
C ALA A 199 17.43 68.24 -51.08
N GLU A 200 18.18 67.29 -50.53
CA GLU A 200 19.32 66.68 -51.21
C GLU A 200 19.42 65.19 -50.89
N TYR A 201 19.99 64.43 -51.83
CA TYR A 201 20.26 63.01 -51.66
C TYR A 201 21.71 62.63 -51.97
N TRP A 202 22.17 61.49 -51.46
CA TRP A 202 23.49 60.92 -51.74
C TRP A 202 23.48 59.40 -51.62
N PHE A 203 24.55 58.77 -52.12
CA PHE A 203 24.79 57.34 -51.94
C PHE A 203 25.95 57.10 -50.97
N ASP A 204 25.77 56.11 -50.09
CA ASP A 204 26.72 55.55 -49.13
C ASP A 204 27.24 56.52 -48.06
N THR A 205 28.18 57.39 -48.44
CA THR A 205 28.86 58.31 -47.51
C THR A 205 28.18 59.67 -47.55
N ASP A 206 27.75 60.18 -46.40
CA ASP A 206 27.15 61.53 -46.30
C ASP A 206 28.20 62.60 -46.64
N PRO A 207 27.97 63.42 -47.69
CA PRO A 207 28.92 64.45 -48.10
C PRO A 207 28.90 65.70 -47.21
N GLY A 208 28.04 65.73 -46.18
CA GLY A 208 27.82 66.88 -45.32
C GLY A 208 26.84 67.89 -45.92
N PHE A 209 26.25 68.73 -45.06
CA PHE A 209 25.14 69.63 -45.38
C PHE A 209 25.39 70.51 -46.62
N GLY A 210 24.49 70.43 -47.61
CA GLY A 210 24.52 71.23 -48.84
C GLY A 210 25.49 70.73 -49.93
N ASN A 211 26.13 69.58 -49.71
CA ASN A 211 27.06 68.96 -50.67
C ASN A 211 26.47 67.71 -51.36
N GLY A 212 25.21 67.37 -51.09
CA GLY A 212 24.49 66.30 -51.76
C GLY A 212 23.96 66.71 -53.14
N THR A 213 23.31 65.77 -53.83
CA THR A 213 22.64 66.06 -55.09
C THR A 213 21.28 66.71 -54.80
N ALA A 214 21.11 67.96 -55.22
CA ALA A 214 19.92 68.74 -54.92
C ALA A 214 18.65 68.15 -55.57
N LEU A 215 17.58 68.08 -54.79
CA LEU A 215 16.22 67.79 -55.17
C LEU A 215 15.42 69.09 -55.12
N THR A 216 14.68 69.37 -56.19
CA THR A 216 13.85 70.57 -56.27
C THR A 216 12.50 70.28 -55.63
N ILE A 217 12.21 70.98 -54.52
CA ILE A 217 10.90 70.94 -53.86
C ILE A 217 9.98 71.96 -54.53
N SER A 218 8.78 71.55 -54.91
CA SER A 218 7.83 72.44 -55.58
C SER A 218 7.03 73.27 -54.56
N GLY A 219 7.42 74.54 -54.41
CA GLY A 219 6.77 75.51 -53.52
C GLY A 219 7.55 75.77 -52.24
N SER A 220 6.86 76.23 -51.21
CA SER A 220 7.41 76.37 -49.86
C SER A 220 6.34 75.94 -48.87
N PRO A 221 6.10 74.63 -48.71
CA PRO A 221 5.10 74.14 -47.79
C PRO A 221 5.70 73.85 -46.40
N SER A 222 4.86 73.83 -45.37
CA SER A 222 5.24 73.38 -44.03
C SER A 222 5.36 71.85 -43.92
N GLU A 223 4.84 71.12 -44.91
CA GLU A 223 4.88 69.66 -45.06
C GLU A 223 4.88 69.34 -46.57
N VAL A 224 5.72 68.40 -47.03
CA VAL A 224 5.86 68.08 -48.45
C VAL A 224 5.76 66.57 -48.69
N THR A 225 4.88 66.17 -49.61
CA THR A 225 4.80 64.80 -50.14
C THR A 225 5.09 64.85 -51.63
N GLU A 226 6.34 64.57 -52.01
CA GLU A 226 6.80 64.59 -53.40
C GLU A 226 7.52 63.29 -53.75
N SER A 227 7.37 62.84 -55.00
CA SER A 227 8.09 61.68 -55.53
C SER A 227 9.26 62.14 -56.39
N PHE A 228 10.46 61.70 -56.04
CA PHE A 228 11.68 61.96 -56.81
C PHE A 228 12.12 60.72 -57.57
N VAL A 229 12.47 60.88 -58.84
CA VAL A 229 13.18 59.83 -59.59
C VAL A 229 14.67 60.03 -59.33
N ILE A 230 15.26 59.12 -58.57
CA ILE A 230 16.69 59.15 -58.24
C ILE A 230 17.47 58.33 -59.28
N PRO A 231 18.29 58.96 -60.14
CA PRO A 231 19.13 58.22 -61.06
C PRO A 231 20.22 57.45 -60.31
N LEU A 232 20.23 56.12 -60.43
CA LEU A 232 21.22 55.25 -59.78
C LEU A 232 22.63 55.37 -60.40
N GLY A 233 22.76 56.01 -61.57
CA GLY A 233 24.06 56.28 -62.19
C GLY A 233 24.87 55.01 -62.49
N SER A 234 26.18 55.08 -62.26
CA SER A 234 27.15 53.99 -62.42
C SER A 234 27.59 53.42 -61.06
N LEU A 235 26.64 53.23 -60.14
CA LEU A 235 26.91 52.50 -58.90
C LEU A 235 27.24 51.03 -59.27
N GLU A 236 28.25 50.48 -58.60
CA GLU A 236 28.70 49.10 -58.83
C GLU A 236 27.67 48.09 -58.28
N PRO A 237 27.68 46.83 -58.75
CA PRO A 237 26.88 45.78 -58.11
C PRO A 237 27.26 45.62 -56.63
N GLY A 238 26.25 45.52 -55.76
CA GLY A 238 26.46 45.43 -54.32
C GLY A 238 25.45 46.22 -53.49
N PHE A 239 25.66 46.21 -52.18
CA PHE A 239 24.85 46.96 -51.22
C PHE A 239 25.21 48.45 -51.23
N HIS A 240 24.19 49.30 -51.37
CA HIS A 240 24.30 50.76 -51.31
C HIS A 240 23.25 51.37 -50.37
N LYS A 241 23.56 52.54 -49.80
CA LYS A 241 22.64 53.30 -48.94
C LYS A 241 22.25 54.61 -49.61
N LEU A 242 20.96 54.85 -49.83
CA LEU A 242 20.43 56.14 -50.28
C LEU A 242 20.11 57.01 -49.05
N GLY A 243 20.81 58.12 -48.88
CA GLY A 243 20.49 59.14 -47.87
C GLY A 243 19.71 60.31 -48.46
N ILE A 244 18.77 60.88 -47.69
CA ILE A 244 18.02 62.09 -48.06
C ILE A 244 17.85 63.01 -46.85
N ARG A 245 17.92 64.32 -47.06
CA ARG A 245 17.55 65.34 -46.05
C ARG A 245 16.94 66.58 -46.70
N THR A 246 16.21 67.37 -45.92
CA THR A 246 15.49 68.58 -46.37
C THR A 246 16.11 69.85 -45.80
N GLN A 247 15.86 70.99 -46.42
CA GLN A 247 16.31 72.31 -45.99
C GLN A 247 15.10 73.24 -45.81
N ASN A 248 15.05 73.97 -44.70
CA ASN A 248 13.98 74.94 -44.44
C ASN A 248 14.28 76.33 -45.05
N THR A 249 13.34 77.28 -44.98
CA THR A 249 13.50 78.66 -45.49
C THR A 249 14.66 79.42 -44.85
N ASP A 250 15.09 79.02 -43.65
CA ASP A 250 16.18 79.67 -42.91
C ASP A 250 17.56 79.13 -43.32
N GLY A 251 17.58 78.15 -44.24
CA GLY A 251 18.81 77.53 -44.74
C GLY A 251 19.34 76.39 -43.86
N THR A 252 18.61 76.01 -42.82
CA THR A 252 18.96 74.92 -41.91
C THR A 252 18.56 73.58 -42.52
N TRP A 253 19.48 72.61 -42.47
CA TRP A 253 19.24 71.25 -42.95
C TRP A 253 18.68 70.35 -41.85
N SER A 254 17.76 69.46 -42.21
CA SER A 254 17.26 68.41 -41.33
C SER A 254 18.33 67.33 -41.09
N LEU A 255 18.08 66.48 -40.09
CA LEU A 255 18.68 65.15 -40.06
C LEU A 255 18.28 64.36 -41.31
N TYR A 256 19.03 63.31 -41.61
CA TYR A 256 18.80 62.50 -42.79
C TYR A 256 18.02 61.23 -42.48
N ASP A 257 17.29 60.74 -43.48
CA ASP A 257 16.83 59.35 -43.52
C ASP A 257 17.72 58.54 -44.48
N LYS A 258 17.87 57.24 -44.25
CA LYS A 258 18.70 56.33 -45.07
C LYS A 258 17.96 55.03 -45.38
N LYS A 259 17.99 54.63 -46.64
CA LYS A 259 17.47 53.34 -47.10
C LYS A 259 18.56 52.48 -47.73
N LEU A 260 18.71 51.24 -47.25
CA LEU A 260 19.60 50.23 -47.85
C LEU A 260 18.93 49.60 -49.09
N PHE A 261 19.69 49.42 -50.16
CA PHE A 261 19.26 48.71 -51.37
C PHE A 261 20.43 47.97 -52.02
N TYR A 262 20.15 47.03 -52.92
CA TYR A 262 21.16 46.22 -53.62
C TYR A 262 21.07 46.46 -55.13
N ILE A 263 22.22 46.65 -55.79
CA ILE A 263 22.32 46.72 -57.25
C ILE A 263 22.82 45.38 -57.77
N PHE A 264 22.05 44.76 -58.65
CA PHE A 264 22.43 43.51 -59.32
C PHE A 264 23.33 43.79 -60.51
N ASP A 265 24.28 42.90 -60.79
CA ASP A 265 24.97 42.88 -62.07
C ASP A 265 23.95 42.49 -63.16
N ASN A 266 23.97 43.16 -64.30
CA ASN A 266 22.96 43.03 -65.35
C ASN A 266 23.12 41.77 -66.20
N GLU A 267 24.08 40.90 -65.88
CA GLU A 267 24.23 39.57 -66.47
C GLU A 267 23.79 38.50 -65.46
N ASP A 268 22.85 37.65 -65.89
CA ASP A 268 22.34 36.42 -65.25
C ASP A 268 21.10 36.51 -64.33
N PHE A 269 19.92 36.67 -64.95
CA PHE A 269 18.70 36.03 -64.45
C PHE A 269 18.45 34.70 -65.19
N GLU A 270 19.19 33.65 -64.82
CA GLU A 270 18.59 32.32 -64.78
C GLU A 270 18.31 31.99 -63.31
N VAL A 271 17.04 31.93 -62.94
CA VAL A 271 16.60 31.36 -61.67
C VAL A 271 16.95 29.87 -61.68
N SER A 272 18.09 29.55 -61.09
CA SER A 272 18.48 28.16 -60.83
C SER A 272 17.46 27.53 -59.87
N PRO A 273 16.90 26.35 -60.16
CA PRO A 273 15.98 25.66 -59.25
C PRO A 273 16.60 25.43 -57.87
N LEU A 274 15.76 25.34 -56.83
CA LEU A 274 16.20 24.90 -55.50
C LEU A 274 16.61 23.42 -55.55
N SER A 275 17.70 23.07 -54.88
CA SER A 275 18.26 21.72 -54.89
C SER A 275 18.23 21.05 -53.51
N GLU A 276 18.51 21.79 -52.45
CA GLU A 276 18.61 21.22 -51.09
C GLU A 276 18.30 22.28 -50.03
N MET A 277 17.81 21.80 -48.89
CA MET A 277 17.63 22.59 -47.67
C MET A 277 18.75 22.21 -46.70
N GLU A 278 19.30 23.20 -46.02
CA GLU A 278 20.20 23.03 -44.89
C GLU A 278 19.47 23.48 -43.63
N PHE A 279 19.55 22.68 -42.55
CA PHE A 279 18.95 23.00 -41.28
C PHE A 279 19.91 22.76 -40.09
N LEU A 280 19.75 23.56 -39.03
CA LEU A 280 20.43 23.42 -37.74
C LEU A 280 19.43 23.57 -36.60
N PHE A 281 19.65 22.86 -35.50
CA PHE A 281 18.90 23.01 -34.26
C PHE A 281 19.68 23.89 -33.28
N ASP A 282 19.00 24.80 -32.61
CA ASP A 282 19.36 25.60 -31.42
C ASP A 282 20.56 26.56 -31.57
N GLU A 283 21.47 26.34 -32.50
CA GLU A 283 22.62 27.20 -32.76
C GLU A 283 22.74 27.58 -34.24
N GLU A 284 22.77 28.88 -34.53
CA GLU A 284 23.10 29.39 -35.86
C GLU A 284 24.62 29.32 -36.09
N LEU A 285 25.09 28.23 -36.69
CA LEU A 285 26.41 28.18 -37.31
C LEU A 285 26.23 28.47 -38.80
N GLY A 286 27.01 29.41 -39.34
CA GLY A 286 26.80 29.98 -40.68
C GLY A 286 26.74 28.96 -41.84
N TYR A 287 26.43 29.45 -43.04
CA TYR A 287 26.17 28.64 -44.24
C TYR A 287 27.15 27.47 -44.49
N GLY A 288 26.61 26.30 -44.83
CA GLY A 288 27.39 25.10 -45.16
C GLY A 288 27.87 24.28 -43.97
N THR A 289 27.31 24.50 -42.78
CA THR A 289 27.66 23.79 -41.53
C THR A 289 26.53 22.93 -40.98
N GLY A 290 25.34 23.00 -41.57
CA GLY A 290 24.13 22.31 -41.11
C GLY A 290 23.92 20.95 -41.77
N GLN A 291 22.86 20.26 -41.33
CA GLN A 291 22.42 19.01 -41.94
C GLN A 291 21.62 19.30 -43.21
N THR A 292 21.76 18.47 -44.24
CA THR A 292 21.05 18.67 -45.51
C THR A 292 19.83 17.76 -45.64
N ALA A 293 18.68 18.32 -46.00
CA ALA A 293 17.48 17.59 -46.37
C ALA A 293 17.06 17.86 -47.83
N PRO A 294 16.56 16.84 -48.55
CA PRO A 294 16.06 17.03 -49.91
C PRO A 294 14.80 17.88 -49.91
N ILE A 295 14.67 18.72 -50.94
CA ILE A 295 13.48 19.55 -51.15
C ILE A 295 12.58 18.89 -52.21
N ILE A 296 11.29 18.75 -51.92
CA ILE A 296 10.30 18.14 -52.82
C ILE A 296 9.31 19.22 -53.28
N ALA A 297 9.24 19.50 -54.59
CA ALA A 297 8.26 20.44 -55.13
C ALA A 297 6.82 19.89 -54.99
N THR A 298 5.87 20.69 -54.52
CA THR A 298 4.46 20.27 -54.31
C THR A 298 3.61 20.33 -55.58
N GLY A 299 4.11 20.98 -56.64
CA GLY A 299 3.39 21.24 -57.88
C GLY A 299 2.84 22.67 -57.97
N ASN A 300 2.85 23.43 -56.88
CA ASN A 300 2.67 24.89 -56.91
C ASN A 300 4.02 25.57 -57.15
N PRO A 301 4.09 26.61 -58.01
CA PRO A 301 5.29 27.42 -58.12
C PRO A 301 5.55 28.08 -56.77
N ASP A 302 6.77 27.95 -56.26
CA ASP A 302 7.27 28.52 -55.00
C ASP A 302 6.84 27.79 -53.71
N GLU A 303 6.29 26.57 -53.79
CA GLU A 303 6.01 25.74 -52.61
C GLU A 303 6.80 24.42 -52.65
N TYR A 304 7.41 24.10 -51.51
CA TYR A 304 8.22 22.91 -51.36
C TYR A 304 7.99 22.23 -50.00
N LEU A 305 8.06 20.90 -49.99
CA LEU A 305 7.99 20.05 -48.81
C LEU A 305 9.39 19.55 -48.45
N VAL A 306 9.71 19.58 -47.16
CA VAL A 306 10.92 18.99 -46.59
C VAL A 306 10.54 18.14 -45.39
N GLU A 307 11.07 16.92 -45.34
CA GLU A 307 10.93 16.03 -44.18
C GLU A 307 12.20 16.13 -43.34
N ILE A 308 12.04 16.57 -42.09
CA ILE A 308 13.13 16.63 -41.11
C ILE A 308 12.99 15.42 -40.18
N PRO A 309 14.05 14.61 -39.98
CA PRO A 309 14.00 13.46 -39.08
C PRO A 309 13.80 13.90 -37.62
N THR A 310 12.79 13.34 -36.95
CA THR A 310 12.43 13.68 -35.57
C THR A 310 13.31 12.97 -34.53
N ASP A 311 14.06 11.93 -34.93
CA ASP A 311 15.00 11.21 -34.07
C ASP A 311 16.27 12.01 -33.72
N LEU A 312 16.41 13.20 -34.31
CA LEU A 312 17.52 14.12 -34.08
C LEU A 312 17.23 15.16 -33.00
N VAL A 313 16.02 15.17 -32.45
CA VAL A 313 15.49 16.23 -31.60
C VAL A 313 15.04 15.63 -30.28
N SER A 314 15.52 16.19 -29.16
CA SER A 314 15.05 15.83 -27.82
C SER A 314 13.67 16.43 -27.56
N CYS A 315 12.99 16.00 -26.50
CA CYS A 315 11.80 16.70 -26.05
C CYS A 315 12.19 18.04 -25.43
N ASP A 316 12.00 19.11 -26.18
CA ASP A 316 12.16 20.50 -25.75
C ASP A 316 11.58 21.40 -26.84
N ILE A 317 11.61 22.70 -26.58
CA ILE A 317 11.44 23.72 -27.62
C ILE A 317 12.78 23.89 -28.32
N HIS A 318 12.78 23.63 -29.62
CA HIS A 318 13.96 23.74 -30.48
C HIS A 318 13.81 24.83 -31.52
N ASP A 319 14.90 25.56 -31.73
CA ASP A 319 15.00 26.58 -32.77
C ASP A 319 15.58 25.94 -34.04
N ILE A 320 14.78 25.79 -35.10
CA ILE A 320 15.25 25.27 -36.38
C ILE A 320 15.62 26.41 -37.31
N TRP A 321 16.92 26.57 -37.56
CA TRP A 321 17.47 27.48 -38.55
C TRP A 321 17.49 26.80 -39.91
N VAL A 322 16.88 27.41 -40.91
CA VAL A 322 16.72 26.85 -42.25
C VAL A 322 17.29 27.78 -43.32
N SER A 323 18.14 27.23 -44.19
CA SER A 323 18.64 27.89 -45.40
C SER A 323 18.38 27.01 -46.62
N VAL A 324 18.08 27.61 -47.78
CA VAL A 324 17.84 26.84 -49.01
C VAL A 324 18.91 27.15 -50.04
N LYS A 325 19.36 26.13 -50.76
CA LYS A 325 20.40 26.23 -51.77
C LYS A 325 19.86 25.86 -53.13
N ASN A 326 20.31 26.57 -54.16
CA ASN A 326 19.98 26.25 -55.55
C ASN A 326 20.98 25.29 -56.21
N GLU A 327 20.63 24.75 -57.37
CA GLU A 327 21.49 23.86 -58.16
C GLU A 327 22.83 24.49 -58.57
N ALA A 328 22.90 25.83 -58.63
CA ALA A 328 24.12 26.59 -58.83
C ALA A 328 25.01 26.72 -57.57
N GLY A 329 24.59 26.11 -56.46
CA GLY A 329 25.32 26.06 -55.19
C GLY A 329 25.23 27.32 -54.33
N ARG A 330 24.32 28.25 -54.64
CA ARG A 330 24.12 29.50 -53.91
C ARG A 330 23.03 29.34 -52.85
N TYR A 331 23.30 29.79 -51.63
CA TYR A 331 22.36 29.79 -50.50
C TYR A 331 21.39 30.98 -50.57
N SER A 332 20.26 30.86 -49.87
CA SER A 332 19.29 31.93 -49.68
C SER A 332 19.91 33.12 -48.95
N ILE A 333 19.45 34.32 -49.29
CA ILE A 333 19.91 35.57 -48.67
C ILE A 333 19.32 35.74 -47.26
N TYR A 334 18.19 35.06 -47.00
CA TYR A 334 17.51 35.04 -45.72
C TYR A 334 17.52 33.60 -45.17
N ASN A 335 17.80 33.47 -43.88
CA ASN A 335 17.53 32.26 -43.12
C ASN A 335 16.12 32.36 -42.53
N ILE A 336 15.44 31.22 -42.43
CA ILE A 336 14.15 31.11 -41.74
C ILE A 336 14.44 30.48 -40.38
N LEU A 337 13.96 31.13 -39.32
CA LEU A 337 13.91 30.55 -37.98
C LEU A 337 12.51 29.97 -37.75
N ILE A 338 12.43 28.73 -37.28
CA ILE A 338 11.19 28.03 -36.96
C ILE A 338 11.31 27.48 -35.54
N ASP A 339 10.41 27.91 -34.66
CA ASP A 339 10.32 27.37 -33.31
C ASP A 339 9.48 26.08 -33.37
N VAL A 340 10.02 24.96 -32.88
CA VAL A 340 9.36 23.66 -32.88
C VAL A 340 9.33 23.10 -31.47
N ASP A 341 8.13 22.81 -30.98
CA ASP A 341 7.90 22.13 -29.71
C ASP A 341 7.80 20.62 -29.96
N VAL A 342 8.71 19.85 -29.37
CA VAL A 342 8.73 18.39 -29.43
C VAL A 342 8.28 17.83 -28.08
N PHE A 343 7.09 17.24 -28.07
CA PHE A 343 6.49 16.56 -26.92
C PHE A 343 6.16 15.11 -27.27
N ASP A 344 6.18 14.21 -26.28
CA ASP A 344 5.65 12.87 -26.49
C ASP A 344 4.13 12.86 -26.34
N ASN A 345 3.51 11.90 -27.02
CA ASN A 345 2.08 11.70 -26.94
C ASN A 345 1.67 10.36 -26.33
N GLU A 346 2.56 9.65 -25.66
CA GLU A 346 2.25 8.46 -24.87
C GLU A 346 1.92 8.86 -23.42
N ALA A 347 1.77 7.90 -22.52
CA ALA A 347 1.52 8.18 -21.10
C ALA A 347 2.60 7.43 -20.30
N PRO A 348 2.90 7.81 -19.05
CA PRO A 348 4.04 7.26 -18.32
C PRO A 348 4.02 5.74 -18.18
N THR A 349 5.20 5.12 -18.20
CA THR A 349 5.35 3.69 -17.95
C THR A 349 5.64 3.43 -16.47
N ILE A 350 4.67 2.86 -15.76
CA ILE A 350 4.81 2.47 -14.35
C ILE A 350 5.69 1.22 -14.21
N VAL A 351 6.69 1.30 -13.34
CA VAL A 351 7.59 0.19 -13.00
C VAL A 351 7.61 0.03 -11.48
N VAL A 352 7.18 -1.13 -10.97
CA VAL A 352 7.11 -1.42 -9.52
C VAL A 352 8.04 -2.54 -9.12
N PHE A 353 8.42 -2.59 -7.84
CA PHE A 353 9.19 -3.71 -7.30
C PHE A 353 8.36 -5.02 -7.32
N PRO A 354 8.97 -6.19 -7.56
CA PRO A 354 8.31 -7.46 -7.38
C PRO A 354 8.13 -7.77 -5.89
N ASP A 355 7.06 -8.48 -5.54
CA ASP A 355 6.83 -9.06 -4.21
C ASP A 355 7.01 -8.06 -3.04
N ILE A 356 6.23 -6.97 -3.04
CA ILE A 356 6.31 -5.94 -2.00
C ILE A 356 5.75 -6.48 -0.69
N THR A 357 6.59 -6.49 0.35
CA THR A 357 6.25 -6.96 1.70
C THR A 357 6.45 -5.88 2.75
N VAL A 358 5.52 -5.77 3.70
CA VAL A 358 5.67 -4.94 4.89
C VAL A 358 5.77 -5.84 6.11
N GLU A 359 6.89 -5.78 6.81
CA GLU A 359 7.07 -6.50 8.08
C GLU A 359 6.58 -5.63 9.24
N LEU A 360 5.76 -6.23 10.11
CA LEU A 360 5.32 -5.57 11.34
C LEU A 360 6.43 -5.59 12.41
N ASP A 361 6.56 -4.49 13.13
CA ASP A 361 7.50 -4.34 14.23
C ASP A 361 6.97 -4.90 15.55
N ALA A 362 7.77 -4.81 16.62
CA ALA A 362 7.40 -5.30 17.95
C ALA A 362 6.18 -4.60 18.58
N SER A 363 5.69 -3.51 17.99
CA SER A 363 4.44 -2.85 18.39
C SER A 363 3.25 -3.26 17.52
N GLY A 364 3.45 -4.15 16.55
CA GLY A 364 2.41 -4.61 15.63
C GLY A 364 2.12 -3.59 14.53
N THR A 365 3.09 -2.73 14.20
CA THR A 365 2.93 -1.69 13.17
C THR A 365 4.00 -1.78 12.09
N GLY A 366 3.64 -1.40 10.87
CA GLY A 366 4.56 -1.28 9.74
C GLY A 366 4.10 -0.14 8.83
N SER A 367 4.99 0.34 7.98
CA SER A 367 4.65 1.40 7.02
C SER A 367 5.19 1.13 5.63
N LEU A 368 4.49 1.64 4.63
CA LEU A 368 4.89 1.62 3.23
C LEU A 368 4.85 3.03 2.66
N THR A 369 5.86 3.37 1.88
CA THR A 369 6.00 4.65 1.17
C THR A 369 6.19 4.41 -0.32
N LEU A 370 6.16 5.49 -1.12
CA LEU A 370 6.41 5.40 -2.56
C LEU A 370 7.73 4.70 -2.90
N ALA A 371 8.80 4.96 -2.13
CA ALA A 371 10.12 4.38 -2.35
C ALA A 371 10.15 2.85 -2.20
N ASP A 372 9.19 2.27 -1.50
CA ASP A 372 9.07 0.82 -1.30
C ASP A 372 8.31 0.15 -2.46
N VAL A 373 7.62 0.94 -3.29
CA VAL A 373 6.75 0.46 -4.37
C VAL A 373 7.36 0.76 -5.74
N ASP A 374 7.76 2.01 -5.97
CA ASP A 374 8.26 2.48 -7.25
C ASP A 374 9.70 2.00 -7.52
N ASN A 375 9.89 1.36 -8.66
CA ASN A 375 11.14 0.76 -9.11
C ASN A 375 11.65 1.46 -10.39
N GLY A 376 11.44 2.76 -10.47
CA GLY A 376 11.89 3.59 -11.58
C GLY A 376 10.82 3.72 -12.67
N THR A 377 9.61 4.10 -12.28
CA THR A 377 8.61 4.64 -13.19
C THR A 377 9.22 5.78 -14.01
N PHE A 378 8.98 5.77 -15.31
CA PHE A 378 9.59 6.71 -16.24
C PHE A 378 8.61 7.13 -17.34
N ASP A 379 8.99 8.19 -18.02
CA ASP A 379 8.32 8.71 -19.21
C ASP A 379 9.41 9.05 -20.25
N ASP A 380 9.05 9.09 -21.53
CA ASP A 380 10.03 9.26 -22.62
C ASP A 380 10.49 10.72 -22.75
N CYS A 381 9.62 11.67 -22.43
CA CYS A 381 9.95 13.08 -22.33
C CYS A 381 10.14 13.54 -20.88
N GLU A 382 9.04 13.87 -20.20
CA GLU A 382 9.07 14.50 -18.87
C GLU A 382 8.02 13.89 -17.95
N LEU A 383 8.52 13.22 -16.92
CA LEU A 383 7.69 12.73 -15.81
C LEU A 383 7.52 13.84 -14.77
N VAL A 384 6.28 14.29 -14.57
CA VAL A 384 5.95 15.35 -13.60
C VAL A 384 5.78 14.80 -12.19
N SER A 385 5.05 13.70 -12.04
CA SER A 385 4.78 13.14 -10.72
C SER A 385 4.61 11.63 -10.72
N VAL A 386 5.00 11.03 -9.60
CA VAL A 386 4.65 9.68 -9.21
C VAL A 386 4.16 9.74 -7.78
N GLU A 387 2.96 9.24 -7.54
CA GLU A 387 2.37 9.23 -6.22
C GLU A 387 1.59 7.95 -5.95
N LEU A 388 1.52 7.57 -4.68
CA LEU A 388 0.55 6.60 -4.23
C LEU A 388 -0.74 7.31 -3.82
N ASN A 389 -1.85 6.59 -3.76
CA ASN A 389 -3.13 7.13 -3.29
C ASN A 389 -3.11 7.59 -1.82
N GLN A 390 -2.02 7.34 -1.08
CA GLN A 390 -1.67 7.98 0.19
C GLN A 390 -0.15 8.12 0.30
N ALA A 391 0.35 9.22 0.88
CA ALA A 391 1.79 9.44 1.02
C ALA A 391 2.51 8.37 1.87
N VAL A 392 1.83 7.87 2.91
CA VAL A 392 2.32 6.79 3.78
C VAL A 392 1.14 5.89 4.14
N PHE A 393 1.28 4.59 3.92
CA PHE A 393 0.35 3.59 4.43
C PHE A 393 0.87 3.09 5.78
N ASN A 394 0.01 3.11 6.79
CA ASN A 394 0.31 2.52 8.09
C ASN A 394 -0.49 1.23 8.21
N TYR A 395 0.20 0.12 8.36
CA TYR A 395 -0.38 -1.20 8.54
C TYR A 395 -0.29 -1.62 9.99
N THR A 396 -1.33 -2.34 10.44
CA THR A 396 -1.37 -2.98 11.74
C THR A 396 -1.62 -4.48 11.57
N CYS A 397 -1.72 -5.20 12.68
CA CYS A 397 -2.10 -6.62 12.70
C CYS A 397 -3.47 -6.90 12.03
N ASP A 398 -4.37 -5.91 11.94
CA ASP A 398 -5.65 -6.05 11.22
C ASP A 398 -5.46 -6.16 9.69
N ASN A 399 -4.27 -5.80 9.20
CA ASN A 399 -3.93 -5.79 7.78
C ASN A 399 -3.08 -7.00 7.36
N LEU A 400 -2.89 -8.02 8.20
CA LEU A 400 -2.12 -9.20 7.82
C LEU A 400 -2.61 -9.85 6.51
N GLY A 401 -1.66 -10.23 5.66
CA GLY A 401 -1.93 -10.79 4.34
C GLY A 401 -1.97 -9.73 3.23
N SER A 402 -2.78 -9.99 2.21
CA SER A 402 -2.79 -9.22 0.96
C SER A 402 -3.57 -7.92 1.10
N ASN A 403 -2.92 -6.81 0.78
CA ASN A 403 -3.49 -5.47 0.68
C ASN A 403 -3.23 -4.91 -0.73
N THR A 404 -3.93 -3.84 -1.09
CA THR A 404 -3.75 -3.16 -2.38
C THR A 404 -3.48 -1.69 -2.16
N VAL A 405 -2.55 -1.15 -2.94
CA VAL A 405 -2.29 0.29 -3.07
C VAL A 405 -2.35 0.67 -4.54
N THR A 406 -2.59 1.94 -4.83
CA THR A 406 -2.64 2.43 -6.20
C THR A 406 -1.50 3.40 -6.41
N ILE A 407 -0.67 3.14 -7.43
CA ILE A 407 0.36 4.06 -7.91
C ILE A 407 -0.17 4.77 -9.16
N THR A 408 0.04 6.08 -9.20
CA THR A 408 -0.36 6.98 -10.28
C THR A 408 0.86 7.76 -10.73
N ALA A 409 1.08 7.81 -12.04
CA ALA A 409 2.15 8.59 -12.66
C ALA A 409 1.54 9.57 -13.66
N THR A 410 2.01 10.81 -13.65
CA THR A 410 1.53 11.90 -14.52
C THR A 410 2.71 12.55 -15.25
N ASP A 411 2.59 12.74 -16.57
CA ASP A 411 3.55 13.44 -17.42
C ASP A 411 3.27 14.97 -17.51
N ALA A 412 4.10 15.68 -18.28
CA ALA A 412 3.96 17.12 -18.55
C ALA A 412 2.69 17.46 -19.34
N GLU A 413 2.24 16.55 -20.21
CA GLU A 413 1.02 16.64 -21.00
C GLU A 413 -0.26 16.26 -20.21
N ALA A 414 -0.13 16.08 -18.88
CA ALA A 414 -1.19 15.75 -17.93
C ALA A 414 -1.90 14.41 -18.21
N LYS A 415 -1.25 13.48 -18.88
CA LYS A 415 -1.75 12.11 -19.03
C LYS A 415 -1.27 11.26 -17.88
N VAL A 416 -2.08 10.25 -17.62
CA VAL A 416 -2.01 9.51 -16.36
C VAL A 416 -1.99 8.03 -16.65
N SER A 417 -1.01 7.36 -16.05
CA SER A 417 -0.99 5.92 -15.88
C SER A 417 -1.33 5.57 -14.45
N THR A 418 -2.10 4.49 -14.26
CA THR A 418 -2.49 4.02 -12.92
C THR A 418 -2.38 2.50 -12.84
N GLN A 419 -1.82 1.99 -11.74
CA GLN A 419 -1.68 0.57 -11.50
C GLN A 419 -2.04 0.21 -10.04
N GLU A 420 -2.81 -0.87 -9.86
CA GLU A 420 -2.99 -1.48 -8.54
C GLU A 420 -1.82 -2.43 -8.23
N VAL A 421 -1.24 -2.27 -7.05
CA VAL A 421 -0.09 -3.03 -6.57
C VAL A 421 -0.50 -3.80 -5.32
N VAL A 422 -0.21 -5.10 -5.33
CA VAL A 422 -0.47 -5.97 -4.18
C VAL A 422 0.71 -5.89 -3.20
N VAL A 423 0.39 -5.64 -1.93
CA VAL A 423 1.34 -5.53 -0.82
C VAL A 423 1.00 -6.60 0.20
N THR A 424 1.98 -7.43 0.58
CA THR A 424 1.77 -8.47 1.59
C THR A 424 2.29 -7.99 2.95
N VAL A 425 1.40 -7.81 3.91
CA VAL A 425 1.77 -7.50 5.29
C VAL A 425 2.02 -8.81 6.03
N VAL A 426 3.20 -8.94 6.62
CA VAL A 426 3.62 -10.15 7.33
C VAL A 426 4.03 -9.81 8.76
N ASP A 427 3.76 -10.75 9.66
CA ASP A 427 4.35 -10.76 10.99
C ASP A 427 5.32 -11.93 11.07
N ASN A 428 6.58 -11.63 11.35
CA ASN A 428 7.66 -12.61 11.47
C ASN A 428 8.17 -12.74 12.92
N ILE A 429 7.50 -12.10 13.88
CA ILE A 429 7.86 -12.12 15.29
C ILE A 429 7.15 -13.31 15.93
N ASN A 430 7.91 -14.25 16.50
CA ASN A 430 7.30 -15.38 17.21
C ASN A 430 6.66 -14.92 18.53
N PRO A 431 5.54 -15.55 18.94
CA PRO A 431 4.89 -15.26 20.20
C PRO A 431 5.76 -15.64 21.41
N VAL A 432 5.47 -15.05 22.57
CA VAL A 432 6.08 -15.41 23.85
C VAL A 432 5.16 -16.36 24.61
N ALA A 433 5.50 -17.65 24.61
CA ALA A 433 4.77 -18.69 25.33
C ALA A 433 5.11 -18.66 26.83
N ILE A 434 4.11 -18.43 27.68
CA ILE A 434 4.26 -18.46 29.15
C ILE A 434 3.24 -19.45 29.70
N ALA A 435 3.72 -20.52 30.35
CA ALA A 435 2.85 -21.53 30.94
C ALA A 435 2.91 -21.56 32.47
N GLN A 436 1.85 -22.08 33.08
CA GLN A 436 1.74 -22.37 34.51
C GLN A 436 1.56 -23.87 34.75
N ASN A 437 2.08 -24.34 35.89
CA ASN A 437 1.82 -25.68 36.38
C ASN A 437 0.42 -25.75 36.99
N ILE A 438 -0.25 -26.90 36.81
CA ILE A 438 -1.61 -27.13 37.34
C ILE A 438 -1.71 -28.51 38.00
N THR A 439 -2.76 -28.68 38.81
CA THR A 439 -3.16 -29.97 39.38
C THR A 439 -4.57 -30.30 38.89
N VAL A 440 -4.77 -31.54 38.43
CA VAL A 440 -6.07 -32.04 37.95
C VAL A 440 -6.42 -33.34 38.66
N ALA A 441 -7.69 -33.49 39.02
CA ALA A 441 -8.20 -34.71 39.63
C ALA A 441 -8.88 -35.60 38.58
N LEU A 442 -8.65 -36.92 38.65
CA LEU A 442 -9.39 -37.88 37.83
C LEU A 442 -10.88 -37.91 38.22
N ASN A 443 -11.74 -38.10 37.23
CA ASN A 443 -13.18 -38.30 37.46
C ASN A 443 -13.52 -39.76 37.78
N GLU A 444 -14.81 -40.05 37.95
CA GLU A 444 -15.34 -41.40 38.25
C GLU A 444 -14.97 -42.48 37.20
N ASN A 445 -14.60 -42.08 35.98
CA ASN A 445 -14.14 -42.98 34.93
C ASN A 445 -12.60 -43.09 34.87
N GLY A 446 -11.87 -42.48 35.81
CA GLY A 446 -10.41 -42.48 35.84
C GLY A 446 -9.79 -41.59 34.77
N ILE A 447 -10.47 -40.52 34.33
CA ILE A 447 -10.01 -39.61 33.27
C ILE A 447 -9.99 -38.15 33.76
N ALA A 448 -8.97 -37.41 33.38
CA ALA A 448 -8.92 -35.94 33.47
C ALA A 448 -8.55 -35.35 32.11
N THR A 449 -9.04 -34.16 31.79
CA THR A 449 -8.70 -33.46 30.54
C THR A 449 -8.29 -32.02 30.81
N ILE A 450 -7.40 -31.51 29.97
CA ILE A 450 -6.92 -30.12 29.99
C ILE A 450 -7.00 -29.51 28.60
N THR A 451 -6.95 -28.19 28.56
CA THR A 451 -6.88 -27.37 27.35
C THR A 451 -5.62 -26.50 27.38
N GLY A 452 -5.29 -25.86 26.26
CA GLY A 452 -4.21 -24.88 26.23
C GLY A 452 -4.46 -23.70 27.18
N ASP A 453 -5.71 -23.28 27.35
CA ASP A 453 -6.07 -22.17 28.24
C ASP A 453 -5.81 -22.50 29.71
N ASP A 454 -5.92 -23.76 30.14
CA ASP A 454 -5.63 -24.16 31.52
C ASP A 454 -4.14 -23.94 31.87
N LEU A 455 -3.26 -24.08 30.88
CA LEU A 455 -1.81 -23.96 31.03
C LEU A 455 -1.29 -22.56 30.76
N ASP A 456 -2.06 -21.69 30.12
CA ASP A 456 -1.61 -20.35 29.75
C ASP A 456 -1.45 -19.44 30.99
N ASN A 457 -0.31 -18.77 31.08
CA ASN A 457 0.03 -17.85 32.17
C ASN A 457 0.31 -16.44 31.63
N GLY A 458 -0.50 -16.01 30.67
CA GLY A 458 -0.41 -14.69 30.04
C GLY A 458 0.61 -14.64 28.92
N SER A 459 0.57 -15.62 28.00
CA SER A 459 1.33 -15.57 26.76
C SER A 459 0.97 -14.32 25.95
N THR A 460 1.94 -13.74 25.26
CA THR A 460 1.79 -12.46 24.56
C THR A 460 2.42 -12.49 23.18
N ASP A 461 1.92 -11.62 22.30
CA ASP A 461 2.49 -11.36 20.99
C ASP A 461 2.13 -9.94 20.54
N ASN A 462 2.83 -9.38 19.54
CA ASN A 462 2.50 -8.09 18.93
C ASN A 462 1.19 -8.13 18.14
N CYS A 463 0.82 -9.26 17.54
CA CYS A 463 -0.39 -9.46 16.74
C CYS A 463 -1.38 -10.48 17.30
N SER A 464 -1.43 -10.58 18.63
CA SER A 464 -2.37 -11.40 19.41
C SER A 464 -2.23 -12.90 19.18
N ILE A 465 -2.50 -13.67 20.24
CA ILE A 465 -2.49 -15.13 20.21
C ILE A 465 -3.84 -15.62 19.68
N VAL A 466 -3.84 -16.40 18.60
CA VAL A 466 -5.07 -16.94 18.00
C VAL A 466 -5.34 -18.39 18.40
N ASN A 467 -4.30 -19.14 18.73
CA ASN A 467 -4.44 -20.55 19.06
C ASN A 467 -3.49 -20.95 20.20
N LYS A 468 -4.01 -21.82 21.07
CA LYS A 468 -3.33 -22.35 22.25
C LYS A 468 -3.59 -23.84 22.31
N SER A 469 -2.54 -24.64 22.28
CA SER A 469 -2.66 -26.09 22.20
C SER A 469 -1.66 -26.80 23.11
N VAL A 470 -1.94 -28.06 23.38
CA VAL A 470 -1.10 -28.94 24.21
C VAL A 470 -0.84 -30.23 23.46
N ASN A 471 0.34 -30.83 23.65
CA ASN A 471 0.66 -32.12 23.03
C ASN A 471 -0.10 -33.30 23.66
N VAL A 472 -0.55 -33.14 24.91
CA VAL A 472 -1.35 -34.13 25.65
C VAL A 472 -2.47 -33.38 26.38
N SER A 473 -3.72 -33.76 26.11
CA SER A 473 -4.92 -33.12 26.66
C SER A 473 -5.78 -34.04 27.52
N SER A 474 -5.43 -35.31 27.65
CA SER A 474 -6.17 -36.31 28.40
C SER A 474 -5.21 -37.16 29.22
N PHE A 475 -5.58 -37.41 30.47
CA PHE A 475 -4.82 -38.17 31.45
C PHE A 475 -5.70 -39.26 32.01
N SER A 476 -5.05 -40.37 32.36
CA SER A 476 -5.68 -41.53 32.99
C SER A 476 -4.91 -41.93 34.24
N CYS A 477 -5.31 -43.05 34.83
CA CYS A 477 -4.62 -43.68 35.95
C CYS A 477 -3.14 -43.99 35.73
N ASP A 478 -2.73 -44.23 34.48
CA ASP A 478 -1.32 -44.43 34.15
C ASP A 478 -0.49 -43.14 34.29
N ASN A 479 -1.16 -42.00 34.46
CA ASN A 479 -0.55 -40.68 34.54
C ASN A 479 -0.56 -40.08 35.95
N LEU A 480 -0.82 -40.85 37.01
CA LEU A 480 -0.78 -40.31 38.37
C LEU A 480 0.58 -39.67 38.72
N GLY A 481 0.54 -38.52 39.38
CA GLY A 481 1.70 -37.71 39.69
C GLY A 481 2.02 -36.66 38.62
N ALA A 482 3.28 -36.24 38.55
CA ALA A 482 3.71 -35.13 37.70
C ALA A 482 3.95 -35.56 36.24
N ASN A 483 3.26 -34.91 35.30
CA ASN A 483 3.42 -35.10 33.86
C ASN A 483 3.92 -33.81 33.20
N THR A 484 4.91 -33.91 32.33
CA THR A 484 5.37 -32.76 31.55
C THR A 484 4.57 -32.63 30.26
N VAL A 485 3.91 -31.49 30.10
CA VAL A 485 3.11 -31.16 28.91
C VAL A 485 3.78 -30.02 28.16
N THR A 486 3.87 -30.16 26.84
CA THR A 486 4.31 -29.08 25.95
C THR A 486 3.10 -28.21 25.60
N PHE A 487 3.18 -26.95 25.99
CA PHE A 487 2.23 -25.90 25.65
C PHE A 487 2.74 -25.12 24.44
N ILE A 488 1.89 -24.99 23.42
CA ILE A 488 2.21 -24.34 22.15
C ILE A 488 1.22 -23.21 21.92
N VAL A 489 1.75 -22.03 21.60
CA VAL A 489 0.95 -20.86 21.20
C VAL A 489 1.27 -20.48 19.77
N GLU A 490 0.26 -19.97 19.08
CA GLU A 490 0.31 -19.52 17.70
C GLU A 490 -0.37 -18.15 17.62
N ASP A 491 0.29 -17.20 16.96
CA ASP A 491 -0.20 -15.84 16.75
C ASP A 491 -1.03 -15.70 15.46
N ALA A 492 -1.57 -14.50 15.20
CA ALA A 492 -2.35 -14.22 14.00
C ALA A 492 -1.53 -14.26 12.70
N GLY A 493 -0.20 -14.09 12.77
CA GLY A 493 0.72 -14.24 11.65
C GLY A 493 1.01 -15.71 11.30
N GLY A 494 0.60 -16.65 12.16
CA GLY A 494 0.89 -18.08 12.04
C GLY A 494 2.26 -18.46 12.59
N ASN A 495 2.95 -17.57 13.30
CA ASN A 495 4.18 -17.92 13.99
C ASN A 495 3.87 -18.69 15.27
N THR A 496 4.80 -19.54 15.70
CA THR A 496 4.58 -20.44 16.83
C THR A 496 5.73 -20.42 17.81
N ASN A 497 5.41 -20.58 19.09
CA ASN A 497 6.41 -20.82 20.12
C ASN A 497 5.86 -21.80 21.16
N SER A 498 6.75 -22.44 21.90
CA SER A 498 6.36 -23.46 22.87
C SER A 498 7.17 -23.39 24.16
N THR A 499 6.55 -23.86 25.24
CA THR A 499 7.16 -24.01 26.55
C THR A 499 6.58 -25.26 27.23
N THR A 500 7.05 -25.60 28.43
CA THR A 500 6.58 -26.77 29.16
C THR A 500 5.94 -26.39 30.49
N ALA A 501 4.88 -27.10 30.86
CA ALA A 501 4.27 -27.05 32.19
C ALA A 501 4.21 -28.44 32.81
N ILE A 502 4.17 -28.48 34.14
CA ILE A 502 3.93 -29.70 34.91
C ILE A 502 2.44 -29.77 35.25
N VAL A 503 1.80 -30.85 34.82
CA VAL A 503 0.42 -31.21 35.16
C VAL A 503 0.47 -32.35 36.17
N THR A 504 0.08 -32.06 37.40
CA THR A 504 0.02 -33.06 38.47
C THR A 504 -1.37 -33.71 38.45
N VAL A 505 -1.43 -35.00 38.17
CA VAL A 505 -2.68 -35.77 38.15
C VAL A 505 -2.84 -36.46 39.49
N GLU A 506 -3.96 -36.23 40.14
CA GLU A 506 -4.29 -36.80 41.44
C GLU A 506 -5.55 -37.67 41.33
N ASP A 507 -5.58 -38.74 42.13
CA ASP A 507 -6.80 -39.46 42.42
C ASP A 507 -7.24 -39.18 43.85
N ASN A 508 -8.39 -38.53 43.96
CA ASN A 508 -8.97 -38.07 45.21
C ASN A 508 -10.33 -38.76 45.48
N LEU A 509 -10.69 -39.76 44.68
CA LEU A 509 -11.91 -40.52 44.87
C LEU A 509 -11.62 -41.74 45.76
N ASN A 510 -12.50 -41.98 46.75
CA ASN A 510 -12.38 -43.17 47.57
C ASN A 510 -12.88 -44.40 46.79
N PRO A 511 -12.33 -45.60 47.06
CA PRO A 511 -12.82 -46.84 46.46
C PRO A 511 -14.26 -47.17 46.89
N ILE A 512 -14.91 -48.04 46.13
CA ILE A 512 -16.23 -48.60 46.44
C ILE A 512 -16.03 -49.98 47.07
N ALA A 513 -16.26 -50.07 48.39
CA ALA A 513 -16.22 -51.33 49.13
C ALA A 513 -17.56 -52.08 49.03
N ILE A 514 -17.53 -53.30 48.50
CA ILE A 514 -18.71 -54.18 48.38
C ILE A 514 -18.35 -55.54 49.00
N GLY A 515 -19.09 -55.93 50.04
CA GLY A 515 -18.88 -57.17 50.76
C GLY A 515 -20.04 -58.15 50.61
N GLN A 516 -19.77 -59.43 50.91
CA GLN A 516 -20.77 -60.50 51.00
C GLN A 516 -20.68 -61.23 52.35
N ASP A 517 -21.84 -61.61 52.86
CA ASP A 517 -21.94 -62.51 54.01
C ASP A 517 -21.55 -63.93 53.59
N ILE A 518 -20.84 -64.64 54.46
CA ILE A 518 -20.39 -66.02 54.19
C ILE A 518 -20.67 -66.95 55.37
N THR A 519 -20.81 -68.25 55.08
CA THR A 519 -20.88 -69.30 56.10
C THR A 519 -19.65 -70.19 56.00
N VAL A 520 -18.99 -70.43 57.13
CA VAL A 520 -17.83 -71.31 57.27
C VAL A 520 -18.09 -72.39 58.32
N ASP A 521 -17.45 -73.55 58.18
CA ASP A 521 -17.63 -74.70 59.07
C ASP A 521 -16.29 -75.05 59.73
N LEU A 522 -16.28 -75.17 61.06
CA LEU A 522 -15.14 -75.67 61.83
C LEU A 522 -14.84 -77.13 61.46
N ALA A 523 -15.87 -77.92 61.12
CA ALA A 523 -15.78 -79.32 60.74
C ALA A 523 -14.96 -80.16 61.74
N GLY A 524 -15.10 -79.88 63.03
CA GLY A 524 -14.31 -80.49 64.11
C GLY A 524 -12.84 -80.05 64.22
N ASN A 525 -12.40 -79.05 63.45
CA ASN A 525 -11.10 -78.39 63.64
C ASN A 525 -11.19 -77.32 64.74
N PRO A 526 -10.07 -77.01 65.43
CA PRO A 526 -10.06 -76.01 66.50
C PRO A 526 -10.26 -74.56 66.00
N SER A 527 -10.11 -74.32 64.70
CA SER A 527 -10.28 -73.00 64.10
C SER A 527 -10.52 -73.11 62.59
N VAL A 528 -11.21 -72.11 62.03
CA VAL A 528 -11.32 -71.87 60.59
C VAL A 528 -10.82 -70.46 60.27
N THR A 529 -10.14 -70.30 59.14
CA THR A 529 -9.61 -69.01 58.67
C THR A 529 -10.27 -68.59 57.37
N ILE A 530 -10.51 -67.30 57.21
CA ILE A 530 -10.99 -66.68 55.97
C ILE A 530 -9.95 -65.70 55.45
N THR A 531 -10.08 -65.33 54.20
CA THR A 531 -9.31 -64.26 53.55
C THR A 531 -10.23 -63.09 53.23
N ALA A 532 -9.65 -61.91 53.00
CA ALA A 532 -10.42 -60.74 52.59
C ALA A 532 -11.18 -60.98 51.26
N GLU A 533 -10.65 -61.85 50.39
CA GLU A 533 -11.31 -62.21 49.13
C GLU A 533 -12.59 -63.03 49.34
N ASP A 534 -12.65 -63.86 50.39
CA ASP A 534 -13.83 -64.70 50.67
C ASP A 534 -15.08 -63.85 50.97
N VAL A 535 -14.89 -62.67 51.57
CA VAL A 535 -15.94 -61.72 51.92
C VAL A 535 -16.09 -60.56 50.93
N ASN A 536 -15.24 -60.48 49.91
CA ASN A 536 -15.32 -59.45 48.88
C ASN A 536 -16.40 -59.79 47.83
N ASN A 537 -17.19 -58.81 47.42
CA ASN A 537 -18.26 -58.96 46.45
C ASN A 537 -18.11 -57.96 45.29
N GLY A 538 -16.89 -57.84 44.78
CA GLY A 538 -16.58 -56.94 43.66
C GLY A 538 -16.36 -55.49 44.07
N SER A 539 -15.68 -55.27 45.20
CA SER A 539 -15.10 -53.94 45.51
C SER A 539 -14.28 -53.44 44.31
N SER A 540 -14.34 -52.14 44.04
CA SER A 540 -13.70 -51.54 42.85
C SER A 540 -13.32 -50.09 43.11
N ASP A 541 -12.48 -49.55 42.24
CA ASP A 541 -12.05 -48.16 42.26
C ASP A 541 -11.97 -47.62 40.83
N ASN A 542 -12.01 -46.29 40.65
CA ASN A 542 -11.80 -45.66 39.34
C ASN A 542 -10.35 -45.79 38.86
N CYS A 543 -9.41 -46.12 39.75
CA CYS A 543 -8.00 -46.12 39.46
C CYS A 543 -7.18 -47.27 40.08
N GLY A 544 -6.63 -48.10 39.19
CA GLY A 544 -5.61 -49.07 39.56
C GLY A 544 -6.14 -50.29 40.30
N SER A 545 -5.26 -50.90 41.10
CA SER A 545 -5.55 -52.11 41.87
C SER A 545 -5.88 -51.75 43.31
N ILE A 546 -6.92 -52.37 43.84
CA ILE A 546 -7.30 -52.25 45.24
C ILE A 546 -6.55 -53.26 46.12
N ASN A 547 -6.30 -52.88 47.37
CA ASN A 547 -5.80 -53.75 48.41
C ASN A 547 -6.92 -54.05 49.41
N LEU A 548 -7.14 -55.32 49.69
CA LEU A 548 -8.22 -55.81 50.56
C LEU A 548 -7.64 -56.28 51.89
N SER A 549 -8.25 -55.88 52.99
CA SER A 549 -7.92 -56.36 54.34
C SER A 549 -9.17 -56.55 55.19
N ILE A 550 -9.07 -57.43 56.19
CA ILE A 550 -10.13 -57.69 57.17
C ILE A 550 -9.57 -57.52 58.58
N ASP A 551 -10.42 -57.11 59.52
CA ASP A 551 -10.06 -56.92 60.92
C ASP A 551 -9.98 -58.23 61.72
N VAL A 552 -10.70 -59.27 61.28
CA VAL A 552 -10.73 -60.61 61.89
C VAL A 552 -10.66 -61.68 60.81
N ASP A 553 -9.68 -62.59 60.89
CA ASP A 553 -9.44 -63.63 59.89
C ASP A 553 -9.58 -65.07 60.42
N THR A 554 -9.73 -65.26 61.73
CA THR A 554 -9.69 -66.58 62.40
C THR A 554 -10.82 -66.70 63.41
N PHE A 555 -11.56 -67.82 63.34
CA PHE A 555 -12.70 -68.10 64.22
C PHE A 555 -12.54 -69.46 64.90
N THR A 556 -12.88 -69.54 66.19
CA THR A 556 -12.69 -70.73 67.03
C THR A 556 -13.97 -71.24 67.69
N GLU A 557 -15.07 -70.51 67.53
CA GLU A 557 -16.36 -70.77 68.18
C GLU A 557 -17.48 -70.61 67.15
N GLU A 558 -18.60 -71.31 67.33
CA GLU A 558 -19.81 -71.13 66.53
C GLU A 558 -20.47 -69.77 66.80
N GLY A 559 -21.07 -69.16 65.77
CA GLY A 559 -21.77 -67.87 65.91
C GLY A 559 -21.73 -66.99 64.67
N GLU A 560 -22.32 -65.80 64.77
CA GLU A 560 -22.25 -64.76 63.75
C GLU A 560 -21.27 -63.69 64.19
N PHE A 561 -20.25 -63.42 63.38
CA PHE A 561 -19.21 -62.45 63.67
C PHE A 561 -19.25 -61.31 62.65
N PRO A 562 -19.33 -60.04 63.09
CA PRO A 562 -19.17 -58.91 62.18
C PRO A 562 -17.70 -58.80 61.80
N VAL A 563 -17.41 -58.78 60.50
CA VAL A 563 -16.07 -58.58 59.95
C VAL A 563 -16.08 -57.32 59.10
N VAL A 564 -15.12 -56.44 59.32
CA VAL A 564 -14.95 -55.21 58.53
C VAL A 564 -13.99 -55.51 57.37
N LEU A 565 -14.52 -55.46 56.16
CA LEU A 565 -13.72 -55.43 54.93
C LEU A 565 -13.28 -54.00 54.67
N SER A 566 -11.98 -53.75 54.69
CA SER A 566 -11.33 -52.49 54.34
C SER A 566 -10.69 -52.58 52.96
N VAL A 567 -10.97 -51.59 52.13
CA VAL A 567 -10.47 -51.44 50.76
C VAL A 567 -9.63 -50.17 50.69
N GLU A 568 -8.37 -50.32 50.30
CA GLU A 568 -7.44 -49.23 50.06
C GLU A 568 -7.10 -49.19 48.56
N ASP A 569 -7.17 -48.02 47.94
CA ASP A 569 -6.74 -47.86 46.56
C ASP A 569 -5.20 -47.74 46.45
N ALA A 570 -4.68 -47.54 45.23
CA ALA A 570 -3.24 -47.43 45.00
C ALA A 570 -2.61 -46.12 45.52
N VAL A 571 -3.42 -45.10 45.82
CA VAL A 571 -3.00 -43.76 46.25
C VAL A 571 -3.20 -43.54 47.77
N GLY A 572 -3.85 -44.50 48.44
CA GLY A 572 -4.08 -44.54 49.88
C GLY A 572 -5.47 -44.04 50.32
N ASN A 573 -6.42 -43.83 49.39
CA ASN A 573 -7.81 -43.55 49.77
C ASN A 573 -8.49 -44.82 50.28
N LEU A 574 -9.39 -44.67 51.25
CA LEU A 574 -9.94 -45.79 52.03
C LEU A 574 -11.47 -45.83 52.00
N ALA A 575 -12.01 -47.05 51.89
CA ALA A 575 -13.41 -47.35 52.13
C ALA A 575 -13.57 -48.67 52.90
N SER A 576 -14.71 -48.85 53.58
CA SER A 576 -14.96 -50.07 54.35
C SER A 576 -16.43 -50.46 54.37
N VAL A 577 -16.69 -51.76 54.47
CA VAL A 577 -18.03 -52.34 54.62
C VAL A 577 -18.00 -53.46 55.66
N THR A 578 -19.07 -53.59 56.45
CA THR A 578 -19.20 -54.68 57.43
C THR A 578 -20.02 -55.81 56.83
N VAL A 579 -19.50 -57.04 56.90
CA VAL A 579 -20.17 -58.29 56.51
C VAL A 579 -20.35 -59.21 57.71
N THR A 580 -21.24 -60.18 57.60
CA THR A 580 -21.48 -61.19 58.62
C THR A 580 -20.85 -62.52 58.22
N VAL A 581 -19.99 -63.06 59.08
CA VAL A 581 -19.41 -64.40 58.94
C VAL A 581 -20.10 -65.35 59.92
N THR A 582 -20.85 -66.32 59.40
CA THR A 582 -21.53 -67.34 60.20
C THR A 582 -20.66 -68.58 60.32
N VAL A 583 -20.23 -68.92 61.53
CA VAL A 583 -19.42 -70.11 61.84
C VAL A 583 -20.32 -71.21 62.39
N THR A 584 -20.25 -72.38 61.77
CA THR A 584 -20.99 -73.59 62.17
C THR A 584 -20.00 -74.70 62.56
N ASP A 585 -20.40 -75.69 63.35
CA ASP A 585 -19.60 -76.89 63.62
C ASP A 585 -20.39 -78.17 63.34
N SER A 586 -20.04 -78.88 62.26
CA SER A 586 -20.70 -80.12 61.85
C SER A 586 -20.11 -81.41 62.46
N ALA A 587 -19.35 -81.36 63.55
CA ALA A 587 -18.69 -82.54 64.11
C ALA A 587 -19.66 -83.64 64.62
N LEU A 588 -19.51 -84.87 64.10
CA LEU A 588 -20.21 -86.07 64.58
C LEU A 588 -19.48 -86.68 65.79
N SER A 589 -20.13 -86.70 66.96
CA SER A 589 -19.61 -87.27 68.22
C SER A 589 -19.70 -88.80 68.30
N VAL A 590 -18.74 -89.44 68.99
CA VAL A 590 -18.77 -90.86 69.42
C VAL A 590 -18.68 -90.95 70.95
N ASP A 591 -19.82 -91.07 71.64
CA ASP A 591 -19.85 -91.30 73.09
C ASP A 591 -19.38 -92.73 73.45
N ASP A 592 -18.28 -92.85 74.19
CA ASP A 592 -17.75 -94.10 74.73
C ASP A 592 -18.37 -94.43 76.11
N ASN A 593 -19.13 -95.53 76.21
CA ASN A 593 -19.78 -95.97 77.46
C ASN A 593 -18.92 -97.00 78.23
N ASN A 594 -18.23 -96.54 79.28
CA ASN A 594 -17.36 -97.36 80.14
C ASN A 594 -18.12 -97.94 81.35
N ILE A 595 -18.35 -99.27 81.40
CA ILE A 595 -18.87 -99.97 82.60
C ILE A 595 -17.82 -100.96 83.11
N GLU A 596 -17.51 -100.87 84.42
CA GLU A 596 -16.50 -101.65 85.12
C GLU A 596 -16.64 -103.17 84.92
N ASN A 597 -15.57 -103.78 84.40
CA ASN A 597 -15.44 -105.20 84.04
C ASN A 597 -15.52 -106.18 85.24
N ASN A 598 -15.92 -105.77 86.45
CA ASN A 598 -15.99 -106.64 87.64
C ASN A 598 -17.41 -106.85 88.20
N SER A 599 -18.43 -106.35 87.52
CA SER A 599 -19.83 -106.44 87.95
C SER A 599 -20.46 -107.83 87.80
N ILE A 600 -19.90 -108.70 86.95
CA ILE A 600 -20.37 -110.08 86.72
C ILE A 600 -19.19 -111.06 86.84
N LYS A 601 -19.35 -112.11 87.65
CA LYS A 601 -18.41 -113.24 87.78
C LYS A 601 -19.07 -114.54 87.31
N ILE A 602 -18.32 -115.43 86.67
CA ILE A 602 -18.83 -116.72 86.15
C ILE A 602 -18.01 -117.90 86.67
N HIS A 603 -18.66 -119.01 87.08
CA HIS A 603 -18.01 -120.21 87.63
C HIS A 603 -18.89 -121.48 87.52
N PRO A 604 -18.34 -122.71 87.53
CA PRO A 604 -16.92 -123.03 87.36
C PRO A 604 -16.46 -122.76 85.92
N ASN A 605 -15.19 -122.38 85.76
CA ASN A 605 -14.55 -122.25 84.45
C ASN A 605 -13.20 -123.00 84.53
N PRO A 606 -13.06 -124.21 83.94
CA PRO A 606 -13.96 -124.82 82.94
C PRO A 606 -15.31 -125.36 83.48
N ALA A 607 -16.38 -125.23 82.68
CA ALA A 607 -17.73 -125.72 82.97
C ALA A 607 -17.99 -127.07 82.29
N THR A 608 -18.69 -128.00 82.96
CA THR A 608 -19.12 -129.28 82.37
C THR A 608 -20.56 -129.23 81.90
N ASN A 609 -21.54 -129.26 82.80
CA ASN A 609 -22.96 -129.22 82.41
C ASN A 609 -23.58 -127.84 82.66
N VAL A 610 -23.07 -127.10 83.63
CA VAL A 610 -23.69 -125.88 84.14
C VAL A 610 -22.65 -124.81 84.41
N LEU A 611 -22.94 -123.57 84.03
CA LEU A 611 -22.19 -122.36 84.34
C LEU A 611 -23.06 -121.42 85.20
N TYR A 612 -22.57 -121.04 86.37
CA TYR A 612 -23.22 -120.06 87.26
C TYR A 612 -22.66 -118.66 87.02
N PHE A 613 -23.47 -117.64 87.27
CA PHE A 613 -23.00 -116.26 87.32
C PHE A 613 -23.47 -115.53 88.59
N GLU A 614 -22.60 -114.69 89.14
CA GLU A 614 -22.85 -113.79 90.25
C GLU A 614 -22.78 -112.35 89.73
N THR A 615 -23.82 -111.57 89.95
CA THR A 615 -23.91 -110.18 89.47
C THR A 615 -24.42 -109.26 90.57
N LYS A 616 -23.92 -108.02 90.59
CA LYS A 616 -24.48 -106.93 91.40
C LYS A 616 -25.50 -106.08 90.62
N ILE A 617 -25.66 -106.34 89.32
CA ILE A 617 -26.48 -105.58 88.38
C ILE A 617 -27.56 -106.50 87.79
N SER A 618 -28.77 -105.99 87.64
CA SER A 618 -29.87 -106.71 86.99
C SER A 618 -29.58 -106.95 85.51
N ILE A 619 -29.79 -108.18 85.06
CA ILE A 619 -29.48 -108.66 83.71
C ILE A 619 -30.78 -108.93 82.95
N ALA A 620 -30.97 -108.23 81.84
CA ALA A 620 -32.11 -108.41 80.94
C ALA A 620 -31.97 -109.68 80.10
N SER A 621 -30.74 -109.99 79.63
CA SER A 621 -30.48 -111.18 78.82
C SER A 621 -29.00 -111.56 78.81
N PHE A 622 -28.69 -112.79 78.41
CA PHE A 622 -27.35 -113.14 77.94
C PHE A 622 -27.41 -113.83 76.58
N SER A 623 -26.30 -113.73 75.86
CA SER A 623 -26.02 -114.47 74.65
C SER A 623 -24.66 -115.16 74.76
N ILE A 624 -24.55 -116.42 74.36
CA ILE A 624 -23.28 -117.12 74.22
C ILE A 624 -22.93 -117.19 72.75
N ILE A 625 -21.72 -116.76 72.42
CA ILE A 625 -21.14 -116.82 71.08
C ILE A 625 -19.91 -117.74 71.12
N ASP A 626 -19.70 -118.50 70.05
CA ASP A 626 -18.45 -119.26 69.88
C ASP A 626 -17.29 -118.34 69.44
N VAL A 627 -16.09 -118.90 69.30
CA VAL A 627 -14.89 -118.15 68.87
C VAL A 627 -15.00 -117.54 67.46
N THR A 628 -15.96 -117.99 66.65
CA THR A 628 -16.22 -117.42 65.31
C THR A 628 -17.23 -116.27 65.36
N GLY A 629 -17.77 -115.96 66.55
CA GLY A 629 -18.79 -114.94 66.74
C GLY A 629 -20.22 -115.43 66.47
N LYS A 630 -20.40 -116.73 66.18
CA LYS A 630 -21.73 -117.29 65.95
C LYS A 630 -22.48 -117.40 67.28
N LEU A 631 -23.69 -116.85 67.31
CA LEU A 631 -24.62 -116.98 68.43
C LEU A 631 -25.07 -118.44 68.59
N VAL A 632 -24.82 -119.00 69.77
CA VAL A 632 -25.10 -120.41 70.11
C VAL A 632 -26.24 -120.53 71.10
N ILE A 633 -26.30 -119.62 72.08
CA ILE A 633 -27.40 -119.52 73.04
C ILE A 633 -27.80 -118.06 73.14
N ASN A 634 -29.10 -117.80 73.20
CA ASN A 634 -29.63 -116.50 73.56
C ASN A 634 -30.80 -116.71 74.51
N GLN A 635 -30.73 -116.09 75.69
CA GLN A 635 -31.75 -116.27 76.69
C GLN A 635 -32.08 -114.94 77.38
N PRO A 636 -33.34 -114.52 77.34
CA PRO A 636 -33.83 -113.41 78.17
C PRO A 636 -34.07 -113.87 79.61
N ASN A 637 -33.98 -112.92 80.55
CA ASN A 637 -34.26 -113.09 81.98
C ASN A 637 -33.57 -114.32 82.63
N PRO A 638 -32.23 -114.40 82.55
CA PRO A 638 -31.52 -115.57 83.04
C PRO A 638 -31.58 -115.67 84.56
N GLN A 639 -31.86 -116.88 85.06
CA GLN A 639 -31.58 -117.24 86.45
C GLN A 639 -30.06 -117.40 86.62
N ASN A 640 -29.55 -117.39 87.84
CA ASN A 640 -28.12 -117.47 88.17
C ASN A 640 -27.40 -118.77 87.73
N GLN A 641 -28.05 -119.61 86.93
CA GLN A 641 -27.58 -120.88 86.39
C GLN A 641 -27.84 -120.95 84.88
N ILE A 642 -26.82 -121.28 84.10
CA ILE A 642 -26.86 -121.41 82.64
C ILE A 642 -26.49 -122.85 82.27
N GLY A 643 -27.40 -123.57 81.63
CA GLY A 643 -27.14 -124.90 81.07
C GLY A 643 -26.23 -124.80 79.85
N VAL A 644 -25.08 -125.47 79.88
CA VAL A 644 -24.07 -125.49 78.82
C VAL A 644 -23.80 -126.89 78.30
N GLU A 645 -24.60 -127.88 78.69
CA GLU A 645 -24.48 -129.28 78.31
C GLU A 645 -24.59 -129.51 76.79
N GLN A 646 -25.35 -128.68 76.08
CA GLN A 646 -25.48 -128.72 74.61
C GLN A 646 -24.28 -128.13 73.86
N LEU A 647 -23.34 -127.46 74.55
CA LEU A 647 -22.16 -126.89 73.93
C LEU A 647 -21.09 -127.97 73.74
N SER A 648 -20.44 -127.98 72.58
CA SER A 648 -19.26 -128.81 72.34
C SER A 648 -18.07 -128.31 73.17
N HIS A 649 -17.06 -129.15 73.39
CA HIS A 649 -15.84 -128.74 74.10
C HIS A 649 -15.17 -127.58 73.35
N GLY A 650 -14.86 -126.48 74.04
CA GLY A 650 -14.33 -125.27 73.39
C GLY A 650 -14.38 -123.99 74.23
N VAL A 651 -13.87 -122.90 73.66
CA VAL A 651 -13.92 -121.55 74.26
C VAL A 651 -15.16 -120.83 73.76
N TYR A 652 -15.86 -120.17 74.67
CA TYR A 652 -17.05 -119.37 74.37
C TYR A 652 -16.97 -118.01 75.05
N PHE A 653 -17.63 -117.02 74.43
CA PHE A 653 -17.87 -115.73 75.08
C PHE A 653 -19.35 -115.61 75.43
N ILE A 654 -19.63 -115.13 76.63
CA ILE A 654 -20.96 -114.82 77.10
C ILE A 654 -21.09 -113.30 77.21
N ARG A 655 -22.04 -112.74 76.47
CA ARG A 655 -22.41 -111.33 76.48
C ARG A 655 -23.67 -111.17 77.32
N PHE A 656 -23.56 -110.49 78.44
CA PHE A 656 -24.68 -110.06 79.27
C PHE A 656 -25.17 -108.70 78.81
N ILE A 657 -26.48 -108.48 78.83
CA ILE A 657 -27.11 -107.18 78.61
C ILE A 657 -27.83 -106.81 79.90
N THR A 658 -27.51 -105.65 80.47
CA THR A 658 -28.18 -105.12 81.68
C THR A 658 -29.56 -104.58 81.33
N ASP A 659 -30.43 -104.38 82.32
CA ASP A 659 -31.72 -103.70 82.11
C ASP A 659 -31.56 -102.26 81.57
N SER A 660 -30.39 -101.63 81.79
CA SER A 660 -30.03 -100.33 81.23
C SER A 660 -29.52 -100.39 79.77
N GLY A 661 -29.56 -101.56 79.12
CA GLY A 661 -29.15 -101.76 77.73
C GLY A 661 -27.63 -101.87 77.50
N GLN A 662 -26.82 -101.87 78.56
CA GLN A 662 -25.36 -101.96 78.46
C GLN A 662 -24.92 -103.41 78.31
N SER A 663 -23.88 -103.64 77.50
CA SER A 663 -23.35 -104.99 77.24
C SER A 663 -22.03 -105.27 77.96
N ILE A 664 -21.93 -106.41 78.64
CA ILE A 664 -20.72 -106.89 79.31
C ILE A 664 -20.33 -108.24 78.73
N LEU A 665 -19.08 -108.40 78.26
CA LEU A 665 -18.59 -109.65 77.66
C LEU A 665 -17.66 -110.40 78.63
N LYS A 666 -17.85 -111.71 78.80
CA LYS A 666 -16.98 -112.61 79.57
C LYS A 666 -16.61 -113.85 78.76
N ARG A 667 -15.50 -114.49 79.11
CA ARG A 667 -14.99 -115.69 78.44
C ARG A 667 -15.04 -116.89 79.39
N PHE A 668 -15.53 -118.04 78.91
CA PHE A 668 -15.45 -119.32 79.62
C PHE A 668 -15.06 -120.49 78.71
N VAL A 669 -14.64 -121.60 79.31
CA VAL A 669 -14.23 -122.84 78.64
C VAL A 669 -15.22 -123.95 78.98
N LYS A 670 -15.75 -124.63 77.97
CA LYS A 670 -16.59 -125.83 78.10
C LYS A 670 -15.70 -127.07 78.02
N ASN A 671 -15.71 -127.86 79.09
CA ASN A 671 -14.93 -129.07 79.26
C ASN A 671 -15.71 -130.35 79.03
#